data_AF-A0A674BAK8-F1
#
_entry.id   AF-A0A674BAK8-F1
#
_cell.length_a   1.000
_cell.length_b   1.000
_cell.length_c   1.000
_cell.angle_alpha   90.00
_cell.angle_beta   90.00
_cell.angle_gamma   90.00
#
_symmetry.space_group_name_H-M   'P 1'
#
loop_
_entity.id
_entity.type
_entity.pdbx_description
1 polymer ?
#
loop_
_entity_poly.entity_id
_entity_poly.type
_entity_poly.pdbx_seq_one_letter_code
_entity_poly.pdbx_strand_id
1 'polypeptide(L)'
;PLFFPEVCCILCGRLYKDLVVGVPKEIFKNERRVAVSPAGVELLVKQGFNVQVESGAGDHAKFSDQMYINAGASITDTNGAFGSDLVLKVRAPVLNEATGKHESELLKPKSTLVSFIYPAQNPDLMEKLVQSQTTVLAMDQVPRVTIAQGYDALSSMANIAGYKAVVLAANHFGRFFTGQITAAGKVPPAKVLVIGGGVAGLAAAGAAKSMGAIVRGFDTRPAALEQFKSFGAEPLEVHIKESGDGVGGYAKEMSPEFIAAEMELFAKQCKDVDILITTALIPGGFMITQRMLDMFKRPTDPPEYNYLYGLPIGVFIGGYGASVAAGFHIEQMMYLGSGMCCVGALAGLSSQGTSRLGNALGMMGVAGGIAATLGSLKPSPELLAQMSAAMATGGTLGLTIAKRIEITDLPQLVAAFHSLVGLAAVLTCVAEYMIEYPHLDVHPAANMVKTVAYLGTYIGGVTFSGSLVAYGKLQGVLNSAPLMLPGRHMMNAGLMTASLGGMIPFMLSADYATGMGCLVGVSGLSTIMGVTLTMAIGGADMPVVITVLNSYSGWALCAEGFLLDNNLMTIVGALIGSSGAILSYIMCVAMNRSLPNVILGGFGTSSTAGGKPMEITGTHTEVNVDQSIELIKEANSIIITPGWGLCAAKAQYPIADMVKMLVEQGKSVRFGIHPVAGRMPGQLNVLLAEAGVPYDVVLEMDEINEDFKETDLTLVVGANDTVNSAAQEDPNSIIAGMPVLEVWKSKQVIVMKRTMGVGYAAVDNPIFYKPNTSMLLGDAKKTCDTLQAKIREAYY
;
A
#
# COMPACT_ATOMS: atom_id res chain seq x y z
N PRO A 1 21.40 26.07 64.90
CA PRO A 1 22.08 25.24 63.87
C PRO A 1 21.12 24.17 63.35
N LEU A 2 20.80 24.22 62.04
CA LEU A 2 19.86 23.29 61.41
C LEU A 2 20.52 21.95 61.16
N PHE A 3 20.42 21.02 62.10
CA PHE A 3 20.27 19.62 61.73
C PHE A 3 18.82 19.44 61.27
N PHE A 4 18.61 19.49 59.96
CA PHE A 4 17.44 18.81 59.41
C PHE A 4 17.54 17.34 59.84
N PRO A 5 16.45 16.72 60.33
CA PRO A 5 16.41 15.26 60.31
C PRO A 5 16.57 14.80 58.86
N GLU A 6 16.98 13.55 58.65
CA GLU A 6 16.95 12.94 57.32
C GLU A 6 15.50 12.78 56.88
N VAL A 7 14.93 13.87 56.36
CA VAL A 7 13.88 13.83 55.36
C VAL A 7 14.49 13.05 54.23
N CYS A 8 14.21 11.74 54.21
CA CYS A 8 14.43 10.88 53.06
C CYS A 8 13.60 11.51 51.94
N CYS A 9 14.23 12.41 51.20
CA CYS A 9 13.60 13.20 50.17
C CYS A 9 13.50 12.26 48.98
N ILE A 10 12.46 11.42 49.01
CA ILE A 10 12.19 10.41 47.99
C ILE A 10 12.11 11.17 46.67
N LEU A 11 13.17 11.07 45.88
CA LEU A 11 13.24 11.65 44.55
C LEU A 11 12.00 11.17 43.80
N CYS A 12 11.21 12.12 43.28
CA CYS A 12 9.86 11.82 42.77
C CYS A 12 9.88 11.07 41.41
N GLY A 13 11.00 10.44 41.07
CA GLY A 13 11.23 9.60 39.90
C GLY A 13 12.16 8.44 40.27
N ARG A 14 12.08 7.36 39.49
CA ARG A 14 12.91 6.16 39.69
C ARG A 14 14.37 6.46 39.32
N LEU A 15 15.32 5.86 40.05
CA LEU A 15 16.76 6.05 39.79
C LEU A 15 17.14 5.39 38.46
N TYR A 16 18.09 5.96 37.71
CA TYR A 16 18.49 5.43 36.39
C TYR A 16 18.96 3.96 36.45
N LYS A 17 19.67 3.57 37.50
CA LYS A 17 20.12 2.18 37.75
C LYS A 17 18.97 1.19 38.00
N ASP A 18 17.78 1.67 38.33
CA ASP A 18 16.55 0.90 38.53
C ASP A 18 15.60 1.02 37.30
N LEU A 19 16.11 1.58 36.20
CA LEU A 19 15.44 1.71 34.91
C LEU A 19 16.24 0.98 33.82
N VAL A 20 15.52 0.50 32.81
CA VAL A 20 16.10 -0.17 31.64
C VAL A 20 15.70 0.60 30.39
N VAL A 21 16.66 0.80 29.49
CA VAL A 21 16.45 1.39 28.16
C VAL A 21 16.62 0.32 27.10
N GLY A 22 15.56 0.07 26.34
CA GLY A 22 15.51 -0.91 25.28
C GLY A 22 15.72 -0.29 23.91
N VAL A 23 16.59 -0.91 23.13
CA VAL A 23 16.86 -0.58 21.72
C VAL A 23 16.44 -1.79 20.87
N PRO A 24 15.14 -1.95 20.60
CA PRO A 24 14.67 -2.99 19.69
C PRO A 24 15.17 -2.77 18.27
N LYS A 25 15.24 -3.88 17.54
CA LYS A 25 15.53 -3.96 16.11
C LYS A 25 14.39 -3.31 15.32
N GLU A 26 14.72 -2.67 14.21
CA GLU A 26 13.68 -2.21 13.29
C GLU A 26 13.26 -3.33 12.35
N ILE A 27 11.96 -3.61 12.35
CA ILE A 27 11.32 -4.75 11.67
C ILE A 27 10.61 -4.37 10.35
N PHE A 28 10.34 -3.07 10.14
CA PHE A 28 9.70 -2.59 8.92
C PHE A 28 10.61 -2.86 7.70
N LYS A 29 10.08 -3.41 6.58
CA LYS A 29 10.90 -3.81 5.42
C LYS A 29 11.88 -2.71 5.00
N ASN A 30 13.12 -3.15 4.74
CA ASN A 30 14.21 -2.35 4.22
C ASN A 30 14.61 -1.16 5.12
N GLU A 31 14.12 -1.10 6.37
CA GLU A 31 14.73 -0.25 7.37
C GLU A 31 16.16 -0.74 7.66
N ARG A 32 17.10 0.20 7.73
CA ARG A 32 18.53 -0.07 7.96
C ARG A 32 19.13 0.82 9.04
N ARG A 33 18.33 1.69 9.63
CA ARG A 33 18.70 2.51 10.80
C ARG A 33 18.34 1.75 12.07
N VAL A 34 19.11 1.99 13.11
CA VAL A 34 18.86 1.55 14.49
C VAL A 34 18.62 2.79 15.35
N ALA A 35 17.79 2.69 16.38
CA ALA A 35 17.42 3.85 17.20
C ALA A 35 18.59 4.43 18.01
N VAL A 36 19.56 3.58 18.37
CA VAL A 36 20.76 3.95 19.14
C VAL A 36 21.97 3.21 18.56
N SER A 37 23.05 3.94 18.26
CA SER A 37 24.36 3.36 17.89
C SER A 37 25.17 3.01 19.16
N PRO A 38 26.27 2.23 19.07
CA PRO A 38 27.11 1.91 20.23
C PRO A 38 27.57 3.15 21.01
N ALA A 39 27.92 4.25 20.34
CA ALA A 39 28.26 5.52 21.01
C ALA A 39 27.08 6.16 21.77
N GLY A 40 25.84 5.93 21.34
CA GLY A 40 24.65 6.33 22.09
C GLY A 40 24.38 5.43 23.31
N VAL A 41 24.75 4.14 23.22
CA VAL A 41 24.71 3.20 24.35
C VAL A 41 25.71 3.61 25.43
N GLU A 42 26.96 3.92 25.07
CA GLU A 42 27.98 4.39 26.01
C GLU A 42 27.49 5.59 26.84
N LEU A 43 26.78 6.53 26.21
CA LEU A 43 26.23 7.71 26.88
C LEU A 43 25.11 7.36 27.88
N LEU A 44 24.20 6.47 27.51
CA LEU A 44 23.10 6.01 28.38
C LEU A 44 23.63 5.18 29.56
N VAL A 45 24.56 4.26 29.33
CA VAL A 45 25.24 3.48 30.38
C VAL A 45 26.01 4.40 31.33
N LYS A 46 26.73 5.39 30.80
CA LYS A 46 27.45 6.40 31.59
C LYS A 46 26.52 7.32 32.39
N GLN A 47 25.30 7.58 31.91
CA GLN A 47 24.27 8.29 32.67
C GLN A 47 23.67 7.41 33.80
N GLY A 48 23.95 6.10 33.80
CA GLY A 48 23.56 5.14 34.82
C GLY A 48 22.32 4.32 34.46
N PHE A 49 21.85 4.34 33.22
CA PHE A 49 20.81 3.42 32.75
C PHE A 49 21.39 2.04 32.44
N ASN A 50 20.62 0.99 32.69
CA ASN A 50 20.88 -0.31 32.10
C ASN A 50 20.40 -0.28 30.66
N VAL A 51 21.28 -0.45 29.68
CA VAL A 51 20.90 -0.48 28.26
C VAL A 51 20.84 -1.92 27.78
N GLN A 52 19.74 -2.26 27.12
CA GLN A 52 19.57 -3.54 26.44
C GLN A 52 19.34 -3.30 24.94
N VAL A 53 20.14 -3.95 24.11
CA VAL A 53 20.04 -3.86 22.64
C VAL A 53 19.60 -5.21 22.11
N GLU A 54 18.55 -5.23 21.30
CA GLU A 54 18.10 -6.48 20.68
C GLU A 54 19.18 -7.01 19.73
N SER A 55 19.44 -8.32 19.77
CA SER A 55 20.46 -8.92 18.90
C SER A 55 20.24 -8.60 17.41
N GLY A 56 21.30 -8.16 16.74
CA GLY A 56 21.31 -7.75 15.34
C GLY A 56 20.55 -6.45 15.05
N ALA A 57 20.14 -5.68 16.06
CA ALA A 57 19.43 -4.40 15.86
C ALA A 57 20.24 -3.40 15.01
N GLY A 58 21.58 -3.41 15.11
CA GLY A 58 22.47 -2.51 14.39
C GLY A 58 23.11 -3.08 13.10
N ASP A 59 22.91 -4.35 12.75
CA ASP A 59 23.67 -5.01 11.67
C ASP A 59 23.50 -4.34 10.30
N HIS A 60 22.27 -3.88 10.01
CA HIS A 60 21.96 -3.14 8.79
C HIS A 60 22.53 -1.72 8.80
N ALA A 61 22.73 -1.14 9.99
CA ALA A 61 23.43 0.12 10.23
C ALA A 61 24.96 -0.03 10.31
N LYS A 62 25.47 -1.27 10.24
CA LYS A 62 26.89 -1.66 10.42
C LYS A 62 27.44 -1.46 11.84
N PHE A 63 26.59 -1.67 12.83
CA PHE A 63 26.99 -1.87 14.22
C PHE A 63 26.63 -3.31 14.65
N SER A 64 27.63 -4.17 14.79
CA SER A 64 27.40 -5.55 15.25
C SER A 64 27.20 -5.62 16.77
N ASP A 65 26.58 -6.69 17.24
CA ASP A 65 26.31 -6.93 18.66
C ASP A 65 27.55 -6.82 19.55
N GLN A 66 28.72 -7.27 19.09
CA GLN A 66 29.98 -7.11 19.82
C GLN A 66 30.34 -5.63 20.07
N MET A 67 29.96 -4.71 19.18
CA MET A 67 30.15 -3.27 19.41
C MET A 67 29.24 -2.74 20.52
N TYR A 68 28.02 -3.27 20.65
CA TYR A 68 27.08 -2.92 21.72
C TYR A 68 27.48 -3.53 23.08
N ILE A 69 27.99 -4.77 23.09
CA ILE A 69 28.61 -5.39 24.28
C ILE A 69 29.79 -4.55 24.75
N ASN A 70 30.67 -4.15 23.82
CA ASN A 70 31.84 -3.30 24.14
C ASN A 70 31.42 -1.90 24.64
N ALA A 71 30.28 -1.38 24.18
CA ALA A 71 29.68 -0.12 24.66
C ALA A 71 28.98 -0.24 26.03
N GLY A 72 28.89 -1.44 26.60
CA GLY A 72 28.31 -1.69 27.92
C GLY A 72 26.80 -1.97 27.93
N ALA A 73 26.16 -2.19 26.77
CA ALA A 73 24.84 -2.81 26.76
C ALA A 73 24.94 -4.32 26.98
N SER A 74 23.93 -4.91 27.62
CA SER A 74 23.64 -6.32 27.39
C SER A 74 22.92 -6.49 26.05
N ILE A 75 23.31 -7.51 25.29
CA ILE A 75 22.46 -8.01 24.20
C ILE A 75 21.27 -8.72 24.84
N THR A 76 20.10 -8.56 24.21
CA THR A 76 18.82 -9.06 24.71
C THR A 76 17.94 -9.58 23.58
N ASP A 77 16.83 -10.20 23.94
CA ASP A 77 15.78 -10.58 22.99
C ASP A 77 14.82 -9.41 22.71
N THR A 78 13.92 -9.60 21.75
CA THR A 78 12.90 -8.60 21.40
C THR A 78 12.02 -8.23 22.61
N ASN A 79 11.67 -9.16 23.50
CA ASN A 79 10.87 -8.87 24.69
C ASN A 79 11.66 -8.13 25.78
N GLY A 80 12.95 -8.37 25.98
CA GLY A 80 13.78 -7.58 26.89
C GLY A 80 13.95 -6.13 26.41
N ALA A 81 14.08 -5.94 25.10
CA ALA A 81 14.08 -4.61 24.49
C ALA A 81 12.74 -3.88 24.68
N PHE A 82 11.58 -4.48 24.36
CA PHE A 82 10.28 -3.81 24.52
C PHE A 82 9.74 -3.78 25.96
N GLY A 83 10.13 -4.73 26.80
CA GLY A 83 9.79 -4.81 28.23
C GLY A 83 10.60 -3.84 29.11
N SER A 84 11.49 -3.06 28.50
CA SER A 84 12.22 -1.97 29.15
C SER A 84 11.29 -0.85 29.62
N ASP A 85 11.78 0.00 30.53
CA ASP A 85 11.01 1.15 31.05
C ASP A 85 10.99 2.34 30.09
N LEU A 86 12.02 2.44 29.24
CA LEU A 86 12.10 3.35 28.09
C LEU A 86 12.40 2.52 26.84
N VAL A 87 11.62 2.66 25.79
CA VAL A 87 11.80 1.96 24.51
C VAL A 87 12.08 2.98 23.42
N LEU A 88 13.22 2.83 22.75
CA LEU A 88 13.70 3.75 21.72
C LEU A 88 13.61 3.07 20.34
N LYS A 89 12.77 3.60 19.46
CA LYS A 89 12.64 3.18 18.06
C LYS A 89 12.90 4.32 17.09
N VAL A 90 13.27 3.98 15.86
CA VAL A 90 13.33 4.92 14.73
C VAL A 90 11.91 5.19 14.23
N ARG A 91 11.17 4.12 13.93
CA ARG A 91 9.81 4.18 13.38
C ARG A 91 8.78 3.91 14.46
N ALA A 92 7.50 4.13 14.12
CA ALA A 92 6.38 3.78 14.98
C ALA A 92 6.58 2.37 15.55
N PRO A 93 6.01 2.07 16.73
CA PRO A 93 5.63 0.71 17.03
C PRO A 93 4.68 0.31 15.91
N VAL A 94 5.22 -0.30 14.87
CA VAL A 94 4.35 -1.02 13.97
C VAL A 94 3.85 -2.17 14.82
N LEU A 95 2.65 -2.58 14.55
CA LEU A 95 2.30 -3.95 14.70
C LEU A 95 3.53 -4.87 14.47
N ASN A 96 4.02 -5.61 15.48
CA ASN A 96 5.25 -6.43 15.35
C ASN A 96 4.94 -7.69 14.56
N GLU A 97 4.45 -7.46 13.35
CA GLU A 97 3.47 -8.24 12.64
C GLU A 97 3.54 -9.69 13.10
N ALA A 98 4.50 -10.47 12.63
CA ALA A 98 4.58 -11.89 12.93
C ALA A 98 5.50 -12.34 14.08
N THR A 99 5.91 -11.48 15.02
CA THR A 99 5.94 -12.00 16.39
C THR A 99 4.50 -12.05 16.81
N GLY A 100 3.81 -10.95 16.64
CA GLY A 100 2.40 -10.92 16.82
C GLY A 100 1.95 -10.24 18.07
N LYS A 101 2.70 -9.85 19.10
CA LYS A 101 2.25 -8.65 19.83
C LYS A 101 2.30 -7.47 18.85
N HIS A 102 1.39 -6.52 18.89
CA HIS A 102 1.70 -5.22 18.27
C HIS A 102 2.97 -4.68 18.97
N GLU A 103 3.89 -3.93 18.37
CA GLU A 103 5.07 -3.47 19.16
C GLU A 103 4.62 -2.66 20.39
N SER A 104 3.48 -1.97 20.29
CA SER A 104 2.78 -1.34 21.43
C SER A 104 2.27 -2.30 22.51
N GLU A 105 1.92 -3.55 22.17
CA GLU A 105 1.48 -4.59 23.11
C GLU A 105 2.66 -5.32 23.77
N LEU A 106 3.88 -5.14 23.25
CA LEU A 106 5.12 -5.51 23.93
C LEU A 106 5.53 -4.48 25.00
N LEU A 107 5.05 -3.24 24.89
CA LEU A 107 5.38 -2.17 25.82
C LEU A 107 4.80 -2.48 27.21
N LYS A 108 5.72 -2.58 28.17
CA LYS A 108 5.42 -2.66 29.61
C LYS A 108 4.46 -1.51 30.01
N PRO A 109 3.35 -1.77 30.73
CA PRO A 109 2.45 -0.70 31.17
C PRO A 109 3.18 0.36 31.98
N LYS A 110 2.92 1.64 31.70
CA LYS A 110 3.65 2.81 32.23
C LYS A 110 5.14 2.91 31.81
N SER A 111 5.57 2.19 30.78
CA SER A 111 6.80 2.51 30.04
C SER A 111 6.64 3.83 29.28
N THR A 112 7.77 4.33 28.78
CA THR A 112 7.81 5.44 27.83
C THR A 112 8.35 4.95 26.48
N LEU A 113 7.66 5.33 25.40
CA LEU A 113 8.06 5.04 24.02
C LEU A 113 8.55 6.32 23.35
N VAL A 114 9.66 6.23 22.62
CA VAL A 114 10.18 7.32 21.78
C VAL A 114 10.32 6.81 20.34
N SER A 115 9.58 7.41 19.39
CA SER A 115 9.52 6.94 17.99
C SER A 115 8.78 7.91 17.05
N PHE A 116 8.88 7.76 15.73
CA PHE A 116 7.96 8.43 14.79
C PHE A 116 6.56 7.79 14.79
N ILE A 117 5.54 8.48 15.26
CA ILE A 117 4.17 7.95 15.42
C ILE A 117 3.21 8.39 14.31
N TYR A 118 3.30 9.64 13.82
CA TYR A 118 2.34 10.23 12.89
C TYR A 118 0.87 10.05 13.34
N PRO A 119 0.48 10.62 14.51
CA PRO A 119 -0.79 10.30 15.18
C PRO A 119 -2.03 10.73 14.39
N ALA A 120 -1.94 11.77 13.55
CA ALA A 120 -3.02 12.22 12.67
C ALA A 120 -3.20 11.34 11.41
N GLN A 121 -2.36 10.31 11.27
CA GLN A 121 -2.35 9.34 10.20
C GLN A 121 -2.54 7.90 10.71
N ASN A 122 -2.32 7.66 12.02
CA ASN A 122 -2.41 6.34 12.65
C ASN A 122 -3.32 6.39 13.90
N PRO A 123 -4.65 6.59 13.76
CA PRO A 123 -5.56 6.62 14.90
C PRO A 123 -5.57 5.30 15.69
N ASP A 124 -5.60 4.16 15.01
CA ASP A 124 -5.54 2.81 15.58
C ASP A 124 -4.28 2.58 16.44
N LEU A 125 -3.15 3.14 16.02
CA LEU A 125 -1.90 3.13 16.78
C LEU A 125 -2.03 3.92 18.09
N MET A 126 -2.69 5.07 18.04
CA MET A 126 -2.95 5.89 19.23
C MET A 126 -3.92 5.19 20.19
N GLU A 127 -4.98 4.56 19.69
CA GLU A 127 -5.87 3.75 20.52
C GLU A 127 -5.14 2.58 21.18
N LYS A 128 -4.29 1.85 20.43
CA LYS A 128 -3.46 0.78 20.97
C LYS A 128 -2.46 1.26 22.04
N LEU A 129 -1.83 2.42 21.84
CA LEU A 129 -0.87 2.97 22.81
C LEU A 129 -1.56 3.48 24.09
N VAL A 130 -2.79 3.98 23.97
CA VAL A 130 -3.67 4.27 25.13
C VAL A 130 -4.04 2.99 25.87
N GLN A 131 -4.41 1.91 25.15
CA GLN A 131 -4.70 0.59 25.75
C GLN A 131 -3.48 0.03 26.52
N SER A 132 -2.27 0.19 25.98
CA SER A 132 -1.01 -0.20 26.65
C SER A 132 -0.58 0.71 27.82
N GLN A 133 -1.37 1.74 28.17
CA GLN A 133 -1.07 2.70 29.26
C GLN A 133 0.36 3.26 29.18
N THR A 134 0.85 3.53 27.96
CA THR A 134 2.23 3.94 27.67
C THR A 134 2.31 5.45 27.49
N THR A 135 3.35 6.08 28.02
CA THR A 135 3.67 7.49 27.71
C THR A 135 4.37 7.55 26.35
N VAL A 136 3.79 8.25 25.38
CA VAL A 136 4.30 8.27 23.99
C VAL A 136 4.93 9.62 23.67
N LEU A 137 6.20 9.60 23.25
CA LEU A 137 6.95 10.75 22.76
C LEU A 137 7.17 10.59 21.24
N ALA A 138 6.27 11.23 20.48
CA ALA A 138 6.26 11.16 19.02
C ALA A 138 7.31 12.09 18.40
N MET A 139 8.36 11.51 17.82
CA MET A 139 9.53 12.20 17.24
C MET A 139 9.21 13.04 15.99
N ASP A 140 8.05 12.80 15.37
CA ASP A 140 7.49 13.59 14.26
C ASP A 140 6.63 14.76 14.76
N GLN A 141 6.15 14.69 15.99
CA GLN A 141 5.41 15.76 16.68
C GLN A 141 6.33 16.63 17.56
N VAL A 142 7.65 16.39 17.56
CA VAL A 142 8.63 17.27 18.20
C VAL A 142 8.48 18.67 17.57
N PRO A 143 8.08 19.70 18.34
CA PRO A 143 7.87 21.03 17.79
C PRO A 143 9.22 21.61 17.36
N ARG A 144 9.28 22.18 16.16
CA ARG A 144 10.51 22.75 15.58
C ARG A 144 10.88 24.10 16.20
N VAL A 145 11.22 24.06 17.49
CA VAL A 145 11.66 25.20 18.31
C VAL A 145 13.14 25.08 18.64
N THR A 146 13.83 26.20 18.87
CA THR A 146 15.30 26.26 19.01
C THR A 146 15.87 25.28 20.04
N ILE A 147 15.22 25.14 21.20
CA ILE A 147 15.65 24.23 22.29
C ILE A 147 15.46 22.74 21.97
N ALA A 148 14.73 22.41 20.91
CA ALA A 148 14.44 21.03 20.48
C ALA A 148 15.23 20.59 19.23
N GLN A 149 15.94 21.52 18.55
CA GLN A 149 16.67 21.23 17.31
C GLN A 149 17.72 20.12 17.46
N GLY A 150 18.34 19.99 18.64
CA GLY A 150 19.32 18.93 18.94
C GLY A 150 18.75 17.50 18.92
N TYR A 151 17.43 17.33 18.83
CA TYR A 151 16.75 16.03 18.73
C TYR A 151 15.61 16.01 17.70
N ASP A 152 15.59 16.93 16.71
CA ASP A 152 14.65 16.84 15.58
C ASP A 152 15.08 15.71 14.62
N ALA A 153 14.43 14.56 14.78
CA ALA A 153 14.66 13.39 13.94
C ALA A 153 14.17 13.58 12.49
N LEU A 154 13.11 14.37 12.22
CA LEU A 154 12.67 14.64 10.84
C LEU A 154 13.72 15.45 10.09
N SER A 155 14.27 16.49 10.72
CA SER A 155 15.36 17.29 10.16
C SER A 155 16.62 16.44 9.97
N SER A 156 16.95 15.58 10.93
CA SER A 156 18.10 14.66 10.83
C SER A 156 17.98 13.72 9.62
N MET A 157 16.81 13.15 9.38
CA MET A 157 16.59 12.22 8.26
C MET A 157 16.44 12.93 6.91
N ALA A 158 15.88 14.14 6.91
CA ALA A 158 15.91 15.03 5.74
C ALA A 158 17.34 15.38 5.35
N ASN A 159 18.23 15.68 6.31
CA ASN A 159 19.64 15.96 6.06
C ASN A 159 20.35 14.77 5.37
N ILE A 160 20.18 13.57 5.90
CA ILE A 160 20.72 12.33 5.32
C ILE A 160 20.16 12.08 3.91
N ALA A 161 18.86 12.28 3.70
CA ALA A 161 18.24 12.14 2.38
C ALA A 161 18.81 13.15 1.36
N GLY A 162 19.01 14.40 1.77
CA GLY A 162 19.64 15.45 0.96
C GLY A 162 21.07 15.11 0.56
N TYR A 163 21.93 14.78 1.54
CA TYR A 163 23.30 14.31 1.27
C TYR A 163 23.31 13.10 0.33
N LYS A 164 22.47 12.08 0.60
CA LYS A 164 22.44 10.85 -0.18
C LYS A 164 21.92 11.06 -1.60
N ALA A 165 20.98 11.97 -1.82
CA ALA A 165 20.51 12.35 -3.15
C ALA A 165 21.66 12.85 -4.05
N VAL A 166 22.57 13.66 -3.49
CA VAL A 166 23.74 14.14 -4.26
C VAL A 166 24.76 13.03 -4.50
N VAL A 167 25.03 12.18 -3.51
CA VAL A 167 25.95 11.03 -3.70
C VAL A 167 25.41 10.07 -4.77
N LEU A 168 24.10 9.87 -4.85
CA LEU A 168 23.47 9.12 -5.94
C LEU A 168 23.58 9.86 -7.28
N ALA A 169 23.29 11.17 -7.31
CA ALA A 169 23.43 11.98 -8.52
C ALA A 169 24.88 11.96 -9.07
N ALA A 170 25.90 12.08 -8.21
CA ALA A 170 27.31 11.98 -8.58
C ALA A 170 27.72 10.58 -9.10
N ASN A 171 27.08 9.52 -8.60
CA ASN A 171 27.31 8.15 -9.06
C ASN A 171 26.59 7.81 -10.39
N HIS A 172 25.65 8.64 -10.83
CA HIS A 172 24.82 8.39 -12.02
C HIS A 172 24.99 9.44 -13.13
N PHE A 173 25.57 10.59 -12.80
CA PHE A 173 25.92 11.64 -13.75
C PHE A 173 27.33 11.39 -14.33
N GLY A 174 27.42 11.06 -15.62
CA GLY A 174 28.66 10.65 -16.30
C GLY A 174 29.69 11.76 -16.56
N ARG A 175 29.74 12.82 -15.77
CA ARG A 175 30.72 13.92 -15.85
C ARG A 175 31.13 14.35 -14.43
N PHE A 176 32.33 14.92 -14.29
CA PHE A 176 32.84 15.38 -12.98
C PHE A 176 31.98 16.50 -12.38
N PHE A 177 31.77 16.48 -11.07
CA PHE A 177 31.22 17.61 -10.33
C PHE A 177 32.24 18.75 -10.25
N THR A 178 33.47 18.45 -9.85
CA THR A 178 34.60 19.39 -9.85
C THR A 178 35.05 19.74 -11.26
N GLY A 179 35.04 21.02 -11.60
CA GLY A 179 35.63 21.54 -12.83
C GLY A 179 37.16 21.56 -12.75
N GLN A 180 37.84 21.23 -13.85
CA GLN A 180 39.30 21.11 -13.89
C GLN A 180 39.89 21.60 -15.21
N ILE A 181 41.13 22.10 -15.16
CA ILE A 181 41.93 22.47 -16.34
C ILE A 181 43.14 21.54 -16.37
N THR A 182 43.35 20.89 -17.50
CA THR A 182 44.43 19.91 -17.73
C THR A 182 45.12 20.20 -19.05
N ALA A 183 46.25 19.55 -19.33
CA ALA A 183 46.90 19.60 -20.65
C ALA A 183 45.99 19.09 -21.79
N ALA A 184 45.00 18.25 -21.49
CA ALA A 184 44.00 17.76 -22.44
C ALA A 184 42.79 18.69 -22.61
N GLY A 185 42.76 19.85 -21.93
CA GLY A 185 41.69 20.85 -22.01
C GLY A 185 40.99 21.12 -20.68
N LYS A 186 39.92 21.91 -20.77
CA LYS A 186 39.11 22.38 -19.63
C LYS A 186 37.75 21.68 -19.58
N VAL A 187 37.47 21.05 -18.44
CA VAL A 187 36.14 20.50 -18.11
C VAL A 187 35.45 21.46 -17.13
N PRO A 188 34.25 21.99 -17.43
CA PRO A 188 33.51 22.84 -16.50
C PRO A 188 33.00 22.03 -15.30
N PRO A 189 32.78 22.66 -14.13
CA PRO A 189 32.10 22.00 -13.01
C PRO A 189 30.63 21.71 -13.38
N ALA A 190 30.06 20.67 -12.78
CA ALA A 190 28.63 20.43 -12.86
C ALA A 190 27.83 21.55 -12.19
N LYS A 191 26.62 21.79 -12.68
CA LYS A 191 25.65 22.72 -12.10
C LYS A 191 24.48 21.95 -11.49
N VAL A 192 24.18 22.18 -10.22
CA VAL A 192 23.12 21.52 -9.47
C VAL A 192 22.06 22.53 -9.05
N LEU A 193 20.81 22.35 -9.48
CA LEU A 193 19.66 23.09 -8.96
C LEU A 193 18.99 22.30 -7.84
N VAL A 194 18.71 22.96 -6.72
CA VAL A 194 17.92 22.41 -5.61
C VAL A 194 16.62 23.20 -5.48
N ILE A 195 15.48 22.52 -5.54
CA ILE A 195 14.13 23.10 -5.41
C ILE A 195 13.51 22.60 -4.10
N GLY A 196 13.38 23.52 -3.14
CA GLY A 196 12.93 23.27 -1.77
C GLY A 196 14.08 23.34 -0.76
N GLY A 197 14.34 24.54 -0.24
CA GLY A 197 15.26 24.82 0.87
C GLY A 197 14.74 24.35 2.25
N GLY A 198 14.14 23.16 2.29
CA GLY A 198 14.03 22.39 3.52
C GLY A 198 15.39 21.80 3.91
N VAL A 199 15.45 21.08 5.04
CA VAL A 199 16.70 20.51 5.54
C VAL A 199 17.34 19.51 4.56
N ALA A 200 16.53 18.83 3.74
CA ALA A 200 17.02 18.01 2.63
C ALA A 200 17.65 18.84 1.50
N GLY A 201 17.04 19.96 1.11
CA GLY A 201 17.60 20.83 0.08
C GLY A 201 18.91 21.50 0.52
N LEU A 202 18.98 21.96 1.76
CA LEU A 202 20.21 22.58 2.31
C LEU A 202 21.34 21.55 2.46
N ALA A 203 21.04 20.32 2.88
CA ALA A 203 22.02 19.24 2.91
C ALA A 203 22.49 18.83 1.51
N ALA A 204 21.57 18.79 0.54
CA ALA A 204 21.93 18.57 -0.87
C ALA A 204 22.80 19.71 -1.42
N ALA A 205 22.48 20.96 -1.10
CA ALA A 205 23.29 22.11 -1.53
C ALA A 205 24.70 22.06 -0.93
N GLY A 206 24.84 21.79 0.38
CA GLY A 206 26.14 21.64 1.03
C GLY A 206 26.97 20.48 0.46
N ALA A 207 26.35 19.33 0.21
CA ALA A 207 27.02 18.16 -0.35
C ALA A 207 27.43 18.33 -1.82
N ALA A 208 26.60 18.98 -2.64
CA ALA A 208 26.94 19.30 -4.03
C ALA A 208 28.07 20.33 -4.09
N LYS A 209 28.01 21.36 -3.23
CA LYS A 209 29.02 22.42 -3.18
C LYS A 209 30.39 21.91 -2.73
N SER A 210 30.44 21.04 -1.71
CA SER A 210 31.69 20.46 -1.21
C SER A 210 32.33 19.49 -2.21
N MET A 211 31.53 18.82 -3.04
CA MET A 211 32.02 18.03 -4.19
C MET A 211 32.37 18.87 -5.43
N GLY A 212 32.50 20.20 -5.30
CA GLY A 212 33.05 21.08 -6.33
C GLY A 212 32.07 21.56 -7.41
N ALA A 213 30.78 21.25 -7.29
CA ALA A 213 29.75 21.74 -8.21
C ALA A 213 29.34 23.19 -7.94
N ILE A 214 28.83 23.86 -8.97
CA ILE A 214 28.11 25.13 -8.83
C ILE A 214 26.68 24.79 -8.41
N VAL A 215 26.25 25.26 -7.24
CA VAL A 215 24.90 25.00 -6.72
C VAL A 215 24.05 26.24 -6.85
N ARG A 216 22.81 26.07 -7.30
CA ARG A 216 21.72 27.05 -7.25
C ARG A 216 20.59 26.51 -6.37
N GLY A 217 19.96 27.35 -5.58
CA GLY A 217 18.90 26.94 -4.64
C GLY A 217 17.68 27.85 -4.71
N PHE A 218 16.49 27.25 -4.70
CA PHE A 218 15.21 27.97 -4.63
C PHE A 218 14.33 27.45 -3.49
N ASP A 219 13.63 28.39 -2.83
CA ASP A 219 12.56 28.15 -1.87
C ASP A 219 11.62 29.36 -1.86
N THR A 220 10.33 29.17 -1.56
CA THR A 220 9.35 30.27 -1.50
C THR A 220 9.48 31.12 -0.22
N ARG A 221 10.26 30.67 0.76
CA ARG A 221 10.53 31.37 2.03
C ARG A 221 11.88 32.10 1.96
N PRO A 222 11.94 33.43 2.14
CA PRO A 222 13.19 34.20 2.08
C PRO A 222 14.28 33.70 3.05
N ALA A 223 13.90 33.18 4.21
CA ALA A 223 14.85 32.63 5.19
C ALA A 223 15.65 31.42 4.67
N ALA A 224 15.05 30.61 3.79
CA ALA A 224 15.72 29.45 3.19
C ALA A 224 16.65 29.85 2.02
N LEU A 225 16.39 30.97 1.36
CA LEU A 225 17.28 31.54 0.33
C LEU A 225 18.58 32.08 0.95
N GLU A 226 18.51 32.83 2.07
CA GLU A 226 19.71 33.22 2.82
C GLU A 226 20.46 32.00 3.41
N GLN A 227 19.77 30.89 3.70
CA GLN A 227 20.42 29.64 4.08
C GLN A 227 21.16 28.99 2.89
N PHE A 228 20.58 28.89 1.69
CA PHE A 228 21.31 28.44 0.49
C PHE A 228 22.58 29.28 0.24
N LYS A 229 22.45 30.60 0.37
CA LYS A 229 23.54 31.58 0.22
C LYS A 229 24.67 31.38 1.22
N SER A 230 24.36 31.13 2.50
CA SER A 230 25.38 30.85 3.52
C SER A 230 26.07 29.48 3.33
N PHE A 231 25.41 28.52 2.69
CA PHE A 231 26.00 27.27 2.21
C PHE A 231 26.80 27.44 0.89
N GLY A 232 26.93 28.65 0.37
CA GLY A 232 27.70 28.97 -0.84
C GLY A 232 27.00 28.58 -2.15
N ALA A 233 25.70 28.29 -2.12
CA ALA A 233 24.87 28.20 -3.32
C ALA A 233 24.40 29.60 -3.77
N GLU A 234 24.07 29.73 -5.05
CA GLU A 234 23.40 30.90 -5.63
C GLU A 234 21.90 30.83 -5.27
N PRO A 235 21.38 31.71 -4.38
CA PRO A 235 19.94 31.76 -4.15
C PRO A 235 19.25 32.32 -5.39
N LEU A 236 18.11 31.73 -5.74
CA LEU A 236 17.29 32.17 -6.85
C LEU A 236 16.02 32.84 -6.33
N GLU A 237 15.70 34.01 -6.89
CA GLU A 237 14.48 34.76 -6.59
C GLU A 237 13.62 34.84 -7.86
N VAL A 238 12.29 34.77 -7.69
CA VAL A 238 11.33 35.18 -8.72
C VAL A 238 11.18 36.70 -8.72
N HIS A 239 10.74 37.27 -9.85
CA HIS A 239 10.56 38.71 -9.98
C HIS A 239 9.34 39.25 -9.20
N ILE A 240 8.45 38.38 -8.73
CA ILE A 240 7.26 38.72 -7.92
C ILE A 240 7.60 38.61 -6.44
N LYS A 241 7.52 39.73 -5.71
CA LYS A 241 7.85 39.77 -4.27
C LYS A 241 6.63 39.41 -3.40
N GLU A 242 6.29 38.13 -3.38
CA GLU A 242 5.44 37.53 -2.36
C GLU A 242 6.30 36.72 -1.37
N SER A 243 6.01 36.81 -0.06
CA SER A 243 6.61 35.90 0.93
C SER A 243 5.76 34.63 1.02
N GLY A 244 6.41 33.46 0.92
CA GLY A 244 5.81 32.14 1.17
C GLY A 244 5.84 31.71 2.63
N ASP A 245 6.14 32.59 3.57
CA ASP A 245 6.21 32.26 4.99
C ASP A 245 4.82 31.91 5.55
N GLY A 246 4.65 30.66 5.96
CA GLY A 246 3.51 30.15 6.69
C GLY A 246 3.79 29.99 8.19
N VAL A 247 2.77 29.57 8.95
CA VAL A 247 2.88 29.38 10.41
C VAL A 247 3.93 28.33 10.75
N GLY A 248 4.82 28.64 11.69
CA GLY A 248 5.86 27.71 12.16
C GLY A 248 7.03 27.48 11.21
N GLY A 249 7.23 28.34 10.20
CA GLY A 249 8.37 28.26 9.26
C GLY A 249 8.18 27.27 8.10
N TYR A 250 6.98 26.71 7.96
CA TYR A 250 6.54 25.99 6.76
C TYR A 250 6.21 26.97 5.63
N ALA A 251 6.23 26.47 4.38
CA ALA A 251 5.70 27.24 3.25
C ALA A 251 4.17 27.18 3.24
N LYS A 252 3.52 28.30 2.91
CA LYS A 252 2.11 28.33 2.50
C LYS A 252 1.99 28.15 0.98
N GLU A 253 0.76 28.00 0.49
CA GLU A 253 0.45 28.11 -0.93
C GLU A 253 0.64 29.56 -1.40
N MET A 254 1.18 29.72 -2.61
CA MET A 254 1.54 31.01 -3.22
C MET A 254 0.45 31.45 -4.20
N SER A 255 0.43 32.74 -4.57
CA SER A 255 -0.46 33.22 -5.63
C SER A 255 -0.21 32.49 -6.97
N PRO A 256 -1.25 32.28 -7.81
CA PRO A 256 -1.09 31.73 -9.16
C PRO A 256 -0.05 32.49 -9.99
N GLU A 257 0.03 33.81 -9.81
CA GLU A 257 1.01 34.69 -10.43
C GLU A 257 2.44 34.36 -9.99
N PHE A 258 2.67 34.19 -8.67
CA PHE A 258 3.97 33.76 -8.16
C PHE A 258 4.35 32.36 -8.66
N ILE A 259 3.40 31.42 -8.69
CA ILE A 259 3.64 30.05 -9.21
C ILE A 259 4.00 30.10 -10.71
N ALA A 260 3.36 30.97 -11.49
CA ALA A 260 3.73 31.16 -12.90
C ALA A 260 5.17 31.70 -13.05
N ALA A 261 5.57 32.69 -12.23
CA ALA A 261 6.93 33.22 -12.21
C ALA A 261 7.97 32.19 -11.69
N GLU A 262 7.58 31.32 -10.75
CA GLU A 262 8.40 30.21 -10.25
C GLU A 262 8.65 29.16 -11.35
N MET A 263 7.61 28.78 -12.09
CA MET A 263 7.76 27.88 -13.23
C MET A 263 8.56 28.50 -14.38
N GLU A 264 8.44 29.81 -14.64
CA GLU A 264 9.31 30.52 -15.60
C GLU A 264 10.78 30.46 -15.17
N LEU A 265 11.06 30.75 -13.90
CA LEU A 265 12.40 30.69 -13.30
C LEU A 265 13.00 29.28 -13.42
N PHE A 266 12.23 28.23 -13.10
CA PHE A 266 12.70 26.84 -13.26
C PHE A 266 12.91 26.48 -14.74
N ALA A 267 11.97 26.80 -15.63
CA ALA A 267 12.11 26.53 -17.06
C ALA A 267 13.31 27.25 -17.71
N LYS A 268 13.75 28.38 -17.13
CA LYS A 268 14.99 29.07 -17.49
C LYS A 268 16.23 28.37 -16.95
N GLN A 269 16.20 27.92 -15.69
CA GLN A 269 17.34 27.27 -15.03
C GLN A 269 17.61 25.84 -15.54
N CYS A 270 16.56 25.05 -15.79
CA CYS A 270 16.63 23.68 -16.31
C CYS A 270 17.33 23.54 -17.67
N LYS A 271 17.57 24.65 -18.37
CA LYS A 271 18.33 24.71 -19.63
C LYS A 271 19.84 24.85 -19.43
N ASP A 272 20.29 25.24 -18.23
CA ASP A 272 21.68 25.55 -17.89
C ASP A 272 22.27 24.62 -16.82
N VAL A 273 21.44 23.93 -16.03
CA VAL A 273 21.87 23.03 -14.95
C VAL A 273 21.94 21.57 -15.40
N ASP A 274 22.93 20.83 -14.87
CA ASP A 274 23.18 19.44 -15.22
C ASP A 274 22.35 18.45 -14.39
N ILE A 275 22.02 18.83 -13.15
CA ILE A 275 21.37 18.00 -12.14
C ILE A 275 20.31 18.84 -11.42
N LEU A 276 19.14 18.25 -11.17
CA LEU A 276 18.02 18.89 -10.49
C LEU A 276 17.52 18.00 -9.35
N ILE A 277 17.41 18.56 -8.14
CA ILE A 277 17.01 17.88 -6.92
C ILE A 277 15.77 18.59 -6.36
N THR A 278 14.60 17.98 -6.52
CA THR A 278 13.30 18.46 -6.03
C THR A 278 12.86 17.78 -4.74
N THR A 279 12.15 18.49 -3.87
CA THR A 279 11.63 17.93 -2.60
C THR A 279 10.13 18.14 -2.38
N ALA A 280 9.31 18.19 -3.44
CA ALA A 280 7.85 18.34 -3.40
C ALA A 280 7.15 17.41 -4.42
N LEU A 281 6.00 16.80 -4.07
CA LEU A 281 5.32 15.83 -4.94
C LEU A 281 3.82 15.59 -4.65
N ILE A 282 3.02 15.49 -5.72
CA ILE A 282 1.56 15.33 -5.71
C ILE A 282 1.03 14.14 -6.60
N PRO A 283 0.82 12.91 -6.06
CA PRO A 283 0.06 11.83 -6.76
C PRO A 283 -0.82 10.89 -5.87
N GLY A 284 -1.92 10.35 -6.44
CA GLY A 284 -2.91 9.48 -5.75
C GLY A 284 -2.73 7.98 -6.00
N GLY A 285 -3.55 7.38 -6.87
CA GLY A 285 -3.51 5.92 -7.17
C GLY A 285 -2.12 5.41 -7.57
N PHE A 286 -1.41 6.12 -8.46
CA PHE A 286 -0.02 5.83 -8.82
C PHE A 286 0.96 5.80 -7.62
N MET A 287 0.68 6.52 -6.54
CA MET A 287 1.48 6.47 -5.31
C MET A 287 1.21 5.20 -4.49
N ILE A 288 -0.01 4.67 -4.52
CA ILE A 288 -0.32 3.37 -3.90
C ILE A 288 0.37 2.26 -4.70
N THR A 289 0.25 2.28 -6.03
CA THR A 289 0.97 1.34 -6.92
C THR A 289 2.48 1.41 -6.68
N GLN A 290 3.07 2.62 -6.62
CA GLN A 290 4.50 2.77 -6.36
C GLN A 290 4.89 2.23 -4.98
N ARG A 291 4.14 2.57 -3.91
CA ARG A 291 4.36 2.03 -2.55
C ARG A 291 4.38 0.50 -2.55
N MET A 292 3.41 -0.14 -3.19
CA MET A 292 3.31 -1.60 -3.27
C MET A 292 4.47 -2.21 -4.07
N LEU A 293 4.83 -1.65 -5.21
CA LEU A 293 5.92 -2.17 -6.04
C LEU A 293 7.29 -2.04 -5.35
N ASP A 294 7.52 -0.95 -4.62
CA ASP A 294 8.74 -0.75 -3.83
C ASP A 294 8.85 -1.75 -2.66
N MET A 295 7.75 -2.32 -2.16
CA MET A 295 7.76 -3.39 -1.15
C MET A 295 8.26 -4.73 -1.69
N PHE A 296 8.09 -5.03 -2.98
CA PHE A 296 8.63 -6.26 -3.58
C PHE A 296 10.12 -6.17 -3.94
N LYS A 297 10.77 -5.01 -3.73
CA LYS A 297 12.21 -4.83 -3.96
C LYS A 297 13.05 -5.52 -2.89
N ARG A 298 13.93 -6.45 -3.30
CA ARG A 298 14.87 -7.13 -2.40
C ARG A 298 16.05 -6.20 -2.07
N PRO A 299 16.64 -6.31 -0.85
CA PRO A 299 17.89 -5.63 -0.48
C PRO A 299 19.07 -5.87 -1.43
N THR A 300 19.01 -6.95 -2.21
CA THR A 300 20.04 -7.50 -3.12
C THR A 300 19.79 -7.19 -4.59
N ASP A 301 18.64 -6.61 -4.97
CA ASP A 301 18.36 -6.25 -6.36
C ASP A 301 19.31 -5.13 -6.85
N PRO A 302 19.73 -5.12 -8.13
CA PRO A 302 20.54 -4.05 -8.70
C PRO A 302 19.89 -2.65 -8.59
N PRO A 303 20.67 -1.56 -8.62
CA PRO A 303 20.14 -0.21 -8.73
C PRO A 303 19.27 -0.04 -9.98
N GLU A 304 18.02 0.37 -9.79
CA GLU A 304 17.04 0.63 -10.85
C GLU A 304 16.90 2.13 -11.12
N TYR A 305 16.68 2.49 -12.39
CA TYR A 305 16.81 3.86 -12.90
C TYR A 305 15.47 4.46 -13.34
N ASN A 306 14.41 4.30 -12.53
CA ASN A 306 13.03 4.60 -12.93
C ASN A 306 12.79 6.07 -13.33
N TYR A 307 13.64 7.01 -12.92
CA TYR A 307 13.60 8.40 -13.39
C TYR A 307 13.90 8.55 -14.90
N LEU A 308 14.61 7.58 -15.52
CA LEU A 308 14.86 7.58 -16.97
C LEU A 308 13.56 7.45 -17.78
N TYR A 309 12.51 6.85 -17.21
CA TYR A 309 11.18 6.81 -17.84
C TYR A 309 10.51 8.20 -17.90
N GLY A 310 11.02 9.19 -17.15
CA GLY A 310 10.62 10.60 -17.31
C GLY A 310 11.01 11.18 -18.68
N LEU A 311 12.04 10.63 -19.35
CA LEU A 311 12.47 11.08 -20.68
C LEU A 311 11.42 10.80 -21.76
N PRO A 312 10.93 9.55 -21.98
CA PRO A 312 9.87 9.31 -22.94
C PRO A 312 8.55 10.02 -22.56
N ILE A 313 8.22 10.16 -21.26
CA ILE A 313 7.05 10.94 -20.82
C ILE A 313 7.15 12.40 -21.29
N GLY A 314 8.30 13.06 -21.02
CA GLY A 314 8.54 14.44 -21.43
C GLY A 314 8.57 14.64 -22.94
N VAL A 315 9.14 13.67 -23.68
CA VAL A 315 9.15 13.69 -25.16
C VAL A 315 7.76 13.48 -25.74
N PHE A 316 6.94 12.59 -25.16
CA PHE A 316 5.58 12.28 -25.64
C PHE A 316 4.64 13.48 -25.47
N ILE A 317 4.60 14.07 -24.27
CA ILE A 317 3.72 15.21 -23.96
C ILE A 317 4.27 16.51 -24.58
N GLY A 318 5.59 16.74 -24.50
CA GLY A 318 6.24 17.92 -25.08
C GLY A 318 6.20 17.93 -26.60
N GLY A 319 6.33 16.76 -27.24
CA GLY A 319 6.15 16.57 -28.68
C GLY A 319 4.73 16.93 -29.12
N TYR A 320 3.71 16.45 -28.39
CA TYR A 320 2.32 16.84 -28.64
C TYR A 320 2.10 18.36 -28.54
N GLY A 321 2.55 18.99 -27.46
CA GLY A 321 2.43 20.44 -27.28
C GLY A 321 3.12 21.24 -28.40
N ALA A 322 4.29 20.80 -28.86
CA ALA A 322 4.98 21.40 -30.00
C ALA A 322 4.23 21.21 -31.32
N SER A 323 3.63 20.03 -31.57
CA SER A 323 2.81 19.77 -32.74
C SER A 323 1.54 20.65 -32.78
N VAL A 324 0.83 20.77 -31.66
CA VAL A 324 -0.37 21.64 -31.56
C VAL A 324 0.01 23.11 -31.74
N ALA A 325 1.12 23.57 -31.15
CA ALA A 325 1.62 24.93 -31.34
C ALA A 325 2.04 25.22 -32.78
N ALA A 326 2.48 24.21 -33.54
CA ALA A 326 2.76 24.29 -34.97
C ALA A 326 1.51 24.09 -35.87
N GLY A 327 0.31 23.97 -35.29
CA GLY A 327 -0.96 23.86 -36.01
C GLY A 327 -1.33 22.44 -36.49
N PHE A 328 -0.63 21.40 -36.02
CA PHE A 328 -0.96 20.02 -36.34
C PHE A 328 -2.02 19.44 -35.39
N HIS A 329 -2.89 18.61 -35.96
CA HIS A 329 -3.90 17.83 -35.26
C HIS A 329 -3.48 16.34 -35.27
N ILE A 330 -3.07 15.83 -34.10
CA ILE A 330 -2.54 14.47 -33.90
C ILE A 330 -3.18 13.77 -32.69
N GLU A 331 -4.33 14.24 -32.23
CA GLU A 331 -5.00 13.81 -31.00
C GLU A 331 -5.37 12.32 -31.05
N GLN A 332 -5.85 11.82 -32.19
CA GLN A 332 -6.11 10.39 -32.39
C GLN A 332 -4.82 9.54 -32.35
N MET A 333 -3.66 10.09 -32.76
CA MET A 333 -2.36 9.42 -32.61
C MET A 333 -1.91 9.42 -31.15
N MET A 334 -2.18 10.49 -30.40
CA MET A 334 -1.94 10.54 -28.95
C MET A 334 -2.85 9.59 -28.17
N TYR A 335 -4.11 9.40 -28.58
CA TYR A 335 -5.01 8.39 -28.02
C TYR A 335 -4.48 6.98 -28.25
N LEU A 336 -4.02 6.65 -29.46
CA LEU A 336 -3.37 5.36 -29.74
C LEU A 336 -2.08 5.19 -28.92
N GLY A 337 -1.21 6.21 -28.89
CA GLY A 337 0.02 6.21 -28.08
C GLY A 337 -0.26 5.98 -26.60
N SER A 338 -1.24 6.69 -26.06
CA SER A 338 -1.66 6.60 -24.65
C SER A 338 -2.28 5.23 -24.33
N GLY A 339 -3.09 4.69 -25.23
CA GLY A 339 -3.64 3.34 -25.12
C GLY A 339 -2.55 2.27 -25.10
N MET A 340 -1.55 2.37 -25.99
CA MET A 340 -0.37 1.49 -25.99
C MET A 340 0.44 1.63 -24.68
N CYS A 341 0.55 2.82 -24.11
CA CYS A 341 1.20 3.03 -22.82
C CYS A 341 0.42 2.37 -21.66
N CYS A 342 -0.92 2.46 -21.67
CA CYS A 342 -1.77 1.77 -20.69
C CYS A 342 -1.73 0.24 -20.82
N VAL A 343 -1.70 -0.30 -22.05
CA VAL A 343 -1.46 -1.74 -22.30
C VAL A 343 -0.06 -2.15 -21.81
N GLY A 344 0.95 -1.34 -22.11
CA GLY A 344 2.31 -1.49 -21.63
C GLY A 344 2.44 -1.44 -20.10
N ALA A 345 1.52 -0.76 -19.41
CA ALA A 345 1.49 -0.71 -17.96
C ALA A 345 1.20 -2.10 -17.35
N LEU A 346 0.13 -2.76 -17.82
CA LEU A 346 -0.23 -4.11 -17.38
C LEU A 346 0.73 -5.17 -17.90
N ALA A 347 1.23 -5.04 -19.13
CA ALA A 347 2.29 -5.92 -19.65
C ALA A 347 3.59 -5.81 -18.82
N GLY A 348 3.97 -4.59 -18.40
CA GLY A 348 5.12 -4.38 -17.52
C GLY A 348 4.96 -5.02 -16.14
N LEU A 349 3.74 -5.12 -15.62
CA LEU A 349 3.44 -5.77 -14.34
C LEU A 349 3.53 -7.32 -14.40
N SER A 350 3.59 -7.94 -15.58
CA SER A 350 3.64 -9.41 -15.70
C SER A 350 4.97 -10.05 -15.25
N SER A 351 5.99 -9.25 -14.92
CA SER A 351 7.21 -9.74 -14.28
C SER A 351 7.72 -8.76 -13.21
N GLN A 352 8.28 -9.29 -12.12
CA GLN A 352 8.78 -8.47 -11.02
C GLN A 352 10.01 -7.62 -11.40
N GLY A 353 10.74 -7.98 -12.47
CA GLY A 353 11.83 -7.16 -13.01
C GLY A 353 11.34 -5.94 -13.81
N THR A 354 10.15 -6.02 -14.41
CA THR A 354 9.57 -4.97 -15.27
C THR A 354 8.47 -4.15 -14.58
N SER A 355 8.04 -4.53 -13.38
CA SER A 355 6.85 -3.97 -12.72
C SER A 355 6.85 -2.45 -12.57
N ARG A 356 8.03 -1.83 -12.37
CA ARG A 356 8.20 -0.37 -12.24
C ARG A 356 8.19 0.37 -13.59
N LEU A 357 8.63 -0.28 -14.67
CA LEU A 357 8.36 0.20 -16.04
C LEU A 357 6.84 0.22 -16.29
N GLY A 358 6.12 -0.80 -15.82
CA GLY A 358 4.66 -0.84 -15.89
C GLY A 358 4.00 0.40 -15.28
N ASN A 359 4.35 0.75 -14.04
CA ASN A 359 3.82 1.95 -13.38
C ASN A 359 4.16 3.25 -14.14
N ALA A 360 5.39 3.35 -14.68
CA ALA A 360 5.81 4.51 -15.46
C ALA A 360 5.09 4.66 -16.81
N LEU A 361 4.85 3.56 -17.53
CA LEU A 361 4.05 3.54 -18.75
C LEU A 361 2.57 3.91 -18.47
N GLY A 362 2.03 3.47 -17.33
CA GLY A 362 0.70 3.88 -16.88
C GLY A 362 0.58 5.39 -16.68
N MET A 363 1.58 6.01 -16.01
CA MET A 363 1.65 7.47 -15.87
C MET A 363 1.79 8.19 -17.23
N MET A 364 2.58 7.63 -18.16
CA MET A 364 2.75 8.17 -19.51
C MET A 364 1.44 8.18 -20.30
N GLY A 365 0.67 7.10 -20.25
CA GLY A 365 -0.60 6.96 -20.94
C GLY A 365 -1.68 7.91 -20.42
N VAL A 366 -1.87 7.97 -19.09
CA VAL A 366 -2.86 8.87 -18.49
C VAL A 366 -2.52 10.34 -18.76
N ALA A 367 -1.25 10.74 -18.61
CA ALA A 367 -0.84 12.12 -18.84
C ALA A 367 -0.93 12.54 -20.33
N GLY A 368 -0.57 11.64 -21.25
CA GLY A 368 -0.73 11.89 -22.69
C GLY A 368 -2.20 11.98 -23.13
N GLY A 369 -3.07 11.15 -22.54
CA GLY A 369 -4.51 11.18 -22.81
C GLY A 369 -5.17 12.49 -22.38
N ILE A 370 -4.87 12.95 -21.15
CA ILE A 370 -5.37 14.23 -20.62
C ILE A 370 -4.82 15.41 -21.42
N ALA A 371 -3.55 15.38 -21.84
CA ALA A 371 -2.99 16.41 -22.71
C ALA A 371 -3.74 16.48 -24.06
N ALA A 372 -4.04 15.33 -24.67
CA ALA A 372 -4.74 15.24 -25.94
C ALA A 372 -6.21 15.74 -25.88
N THR A 373 -6.95 15.43 -24.82
CA THR A 373 -8.33 15.94 -24.65
C THR A 373 -8.35 17.44 -24.35
N LEU A 374 -7.43 17.97 -23.53
CA LEU A 374 -7.35 19.41 -23.28
C LEU A 374 -6.95 20.20 -24.53
N GLY A 375 -6.02 19.66 -25.33
CA GLY A 375 -5.56 20.30 -26.56
C GLY A 375 -6.57 20.26 -27.71
N SER A 376 -7.43 19.23 -27.79
CA SER A 376 -8.51 19.18 -28.78
C SER A 376 -9.59 20.25 -28.54
N LEU A 377 -9.96 20.44 -27.27
CA LEU A 377 -11.03 21.35 -26.85
C LEU A 377 -10.69 22.84 -27.00
N LYS A 378 -9.39 23.19 -26.98
CA LYS A 378 -8.88 24.58 -27.04
C LYS A 378 -9.66 25.56 -26.12
N PRO A 379 -9.84 25.23 -24.82
CA PRO A 379 -10.70 25.98 -23.90
C PRO A 379 -10.23 27.42 -23.70
N SER A 380 -11.17 28.32 -23.32
CA SER A 380 -10.82 29.68 -22.89
C SER A 380 -9.98 29.63 -21.60
N PRO A 381 -9.21 30.68 -21.27
CA PRO A 381 -8.38 30.71 -20.05
C PRO A 381 -9.19 30.46 -18.77
N GLU A 382 -10.43 30.95 -18.71
CA GLU A 382 -11.34 30.81 -17.56
C GLU A 382 -11.83 29.37 -17.41
N LEU A 383 -12.21 28.74 -18.53
CA LEU A 383 -12.63 27.33 -18.55
C LEU A 383 -11.44 26.41 -18.25
N LEU A 384 -10.25 26.70 -18.79
CA LEU A 384 -9.02 25.96 -18.51
C LEU A 384 -8.62 26.08 -17.03
N ALA A 385 -8.80 27.25 -16.41
CA ALA A 385 -8.59 27.45 -14.98
C ALA A 385 -9.60 26.63 -14.14
N GLN A 386 -10.88 26.60 -14.53
CA GLN A 386 -11.90 25.76 -13.87
C GLN A 386 -11.56 24.26 -13.97
N MET A 387 -11.21 23.77 -15.16
CA MET A 387 -10.79 22.38 -15.38
C MET A 387 -9.54 22.03 -14.55
N SER A 388 -8.55 22.93 -14.54
CA SER A 388 -7.31 22.76 -13.78
C SER A 388 -7.55 22.74 -12.27
N ALA A 389 -8.42 23.61 -11.75
CA ALA A 389 -8.78 23.65 -10.34
C ALA A 389 -9.54 22.38 -9.90
N ALA A 390 -10.43 21.85 -10.75
CA ALA A 390 -11.11 20.58 -10.50
C ALA A 390 -10.13 19.40 -10.44
N MET A 391 -9.22 19.30 -11.43
CA MET A 391 -8.18 18.26 -11.47
C MET A 391 -7.21 18.37 -10.29
N ALA A 392 -6.77 19.58 -9.94
CA ALA A 392 -5.88 19.83 -8.81
C ALA A 392 -6.53 19.47 -7.47
N THR A 393 -7.80 19.81 -7.29
CA THR A 393 -8.59 19.45 -6.09
C THR A 393 -8.72 17.93 -5.96
N GLY A 394 -9.20 17.26 -7.02
CA GLY A 394 -9.37 15.80 -7.03
C GLY A 394 -8.05 15.06 -6.82
N GLY A 395 -6.98 15.52 -7.49
CA GLY A 395 -5.63 15.00 -7.30
C GLY A 395 -5.14 15.13 -5.85
N THR A 396 -5.29 16.31 -5.25
CA THR A 396 -4.86 16.63 -3.86
C THR A 396 -5.64 15.86 -2.79
N LEU A 397 -6.91 15.55 -3.04
CA LEU A 397 -7.71 14.67 -2.17
C LEU A 397 -7.26 13.21 -2.29
N GLY A 398 -7.20 12.66 -3.51
CA GLY A 398 -6.78 11.27 -3.75
C GLY A 398 -5.37 10.98 -3.21
N LEU A 399 -4.49 11.96 -3.30
CA LEU A 399 -3.18 12.05 -2.63
C LEU A 399 -3.21 11.86 -1.12
N THR A 400 -4.07 12.63 -0.46
CA THR A 400 -4.05 12.76 0.99
C THR A 400 -4.60 11.49 1.61
N ILE A 401 -5.48 10.80 0.90
CA ILE A 401 -5.91 9.42 1.15
C ILE A 401 -4.75 8.45 0.88
N ALA A 402 -4.16 8.48 -0.33
CA ALA A 402 -3.08 7.56 -0.75
C ALA A 402 -1.80 7.61 0.11
N LYS A 403 -1.48 8.76 0.72
CA LYS A 403 -0.36 8.92 1.67
C LYS A 403 -0.67 8.44 3.08
N ARG A 404 -1.95 8.27 3.45
CA ARG A 404 -2.39 7.93 4.82
C ARG A 404 -2.91 6.49 4.97
N ILE A 405 -3.34 5.86 3.89
CA ILE A 405 -3.89 4.49 3.93
C ILE A 405 -2.81 3.44 4.27
N GLU A 406 -3.14 2.47 5.13
CA GLU A 406 -2.35 1.24 5.32
C GLU A 406 -2.59 0.23 4.18
N ILE A 407 -1.69 -0.74 3.98
CA ILE A 407 -1.85 -1.79 2.95
C ILE A 407 -2.92 -2.82 3.35
N THR A 408 -3.16 -3.02 4.64
CA THR A 408 -4.29 -3.82 5.15
C THR A 408 -5.65 -3.27 4.74
N ASP A 409 -5.74 -1.96 4.52
CA ASP A 409 -6.96 -1.23 4.14
C ASP A 409 -7.10 -1.01 2.62
N LEU A 410 -6.19 -1.57 1.84
CA LEU A 410 -6.25 -1.54 0.38
C LEU A 410 -7.58 -2.11 -0.20
N PRO A 411 -8.17 -3.21 0.31
CA PRO A 411 -9.39 -3.77 -0.29
C PRO A 411 -10.57 -2.81 -0.27
N GLN A 412 -10.80 -2.11 0.85
CA GLN A 412 -11.87 -1.12 0.93
C GLN A 412 -11.55 0.16 0.16
N LEU A 413 -10.28 0.60 0.07
CA LEU A 413 -9.93 1.75 -0.76
C LEU A 413 -10.11 1.47 -2.25
N VAL A 414 -9.80 0.26 -2.72
CA VAL A 414 -10.09 -0.18 -4.09
C VAL A 414 -11.59 -0.17 -4.37
N ALA A 415 -12.41 -0.68 -3.44
CA ALA A 415 -13.87 -0.56 -3.55
C ALA A 415 -14.34 0.91 -3.57
N ALA A 416 -13.77 1.79 -2.74
CA ALA A 416 -14.10 3.21 -2.76
C ALA A 416 -13.71 3.90 -4.09
N PHE A 417 -12.62 3.51 -4.75
CA PHE A 417 -12.29 4.03 -6.08
C PHE A 417 -13.25 3.55 -7.16
N HIS A 418 -13.70 2.28 -7.13
CA HIS A 418 -14.69 1.78 -8.09
C HIS A 418 -16.03 2.54 -7.99
N SER A 419 -16.44 2.96 -6.78
CA SER A 419 -17.68 3.73 -6.65
C SER A 419 -17.58 5.11 -7.30
N LEU A 420 -16.43 5.79 -7.17
CA LEU A 420 -16.18 7.09 -7.83
C LEU A 420 -16.20 6.97 -9.37
N VAL A 421 -15.65 5.89 -9.94
CA VAL A 421 -15.73 5.64 -11.39
C VAL A 421 -17.16 5.35 -11.83
N GLY A 422 -17.91 4.53 -11.07
CA GLY A 422 -19.32 4.25 -11.37
C GLY A 422 -20.20 5.50 -11.33
N LEU A 423 -19.95 6.40 -10.37
CA LEU A 423 -20.64 7.69 -10.27
C LEU A 423 -20.26 8.63 -11.41
N ALA A 424 -18.98 8.69 -11.79
CA ALA A 424 -18.52 9.47 -12.93
C ALA A 424 -19.25 9.06 -14.22
N ALA A 425 -19.30 7.75 -14.53
CA ALA A 425 -19.98 7.24 -15.71
C ALA A 425 -21.48 7.57 -15.75
N VAL A 426 -22.18 7.56 -14.61
CA VAL A 426 -23.58 8.03 -14.51
C VAL A 426 -23.68 9.52 -14.84
N LEU A 427 -22.79 10.34 -14.29
CA LEU A 427 -22.78 11.79 -14.54
C LEU A 427 -22.45 12.11 -16.00
N THR A 428 -21.47 11.46 -16.60
CA THR A 428 -21.12 11.61 -18.03
C THR A 428 -22.30 11.24 -18.93
N CYS A 429 -22.89 10.06 -18.75
CA CYS A 429 -23.97 9.58 -19.62
C CYS A 429 -25.24 10.44 -19.53
N VAL A 430 -25.55 10.98 -18.35
CA VAL A 430 -26.68 11.90 -18.17
C VAL A 430 -26.36 13.29 -18.74
N ALA A 431 -25.15 13.82 -18.49
CA ALA A 431 -24.74 15.13 -19.01
C ALA A 431 -24.70 15.15 -20.54
N GLU A 432 -24.15 14.12 -21.19
CA GLU A 432 -24.09 14.03 -22.65
C GLU A 432 -25.49 13.97 -23.26
N TYR A 433 -26.41 13.18 -22.68
CA TYR A 433 -27.80 13.17 -23.14
C TYR A 433 -28.47 14.56 -23.00
N MET A 434 -28.16 15.32 -21.95
CA MET A 434 -28.66 16.69 -21.78
C MET A 434 -28.09 17.68 -22.82
N ILE A 435 -26.84 17.47 -23.27
CA ILE A 435 -26.15 18.32 -24.25
C ILE A 435 -26.63 17.99 -25.67
N GLU A 436 -26.62 16.71 -26.06
CA GLU A 436 -26.91 16.27 -27.43
C GLU A 436 -28.41 16.11 -27.74
N TYR A 437 -29.30 16.15 -26.73
CA TYR A 437 -30.75 16.04 -26.96
C TYR A 437 -31.30 16.92 -28.11
N PRO A 438 -30.95 18.21 -28.24
CA PRO A 438 -31.43 19.07 -29.33
C PRO A 438 -30.93 18.66 -30.74
N HIS A 439 -30.03 17.69 -30.83
CA HIS A 439 -29.43 17.21 -32.07
C HIS A 439 -29.87 15.77 -32.41
N LEU A 440 -30.40 15.00 -31.45
CA LEU A 440 -30.83 13.61 -31.64
C LEU A 440 -31.88 13.43 -32.74
N ASP A 441 -32.81 14.36 -32.94
CA ASP A 441 -33.86 14.27 -33.98
C ASP A 441 -33.30 14.26 -35.42
N VAL A 442 -32.07 14.75 -35.63
CA VAL A 442 -31.42 14.81 -36.95
C VAL A 442 -30.10 14.01 -37.02
N HIS A 443 -29.61 13.48 -35.89
CA HIS A 443 -28.33 12.80 -35.85
C HIS A 443 -28.44 11.34 -36.35
N PRO A 444 -27.69 10.92 -37.40
CA PRO A 444 -27.85 9.59 -38.00
C PRO A 444 -27.47 8.44 -37.05
N ALA A 445 -26.74 8.71 -35.98
CA ALA A 445 -26.39 7.75 -34.93
C ALA A 445 -27.14 7.98 -33.60
N ALA A 446 -28.21 8.78 -33.56
CA ALA A 446 -28.95 9.10 -32.33
C ALA A 446 -29.38 7.87 -31.50
N ASN A 447 -29.80 6.80 -32.17
CA ASN A 447 -30.16 5.54 -31.50
C ASN A 447 -28.95 4.85 -30.84
N MET A 448 -27.73 5.02 -31.36
CA MET A 448 -26.50 4.52 -30.74
C MET A 448 -26.18 5.34 -29.49
N VAL A 449 -26.12 6.67 -29.62
CA VAL A 449 -25.89 7.63 -28.51
C VAL A 449 -26.86 7.36 -27.34
N LYS A 450 -28.16 7.27 -27.63
CA LYS A 450 -29.20 6.90 -26.64
C LYS A 450 -28.88 5.53 -25.99
N THR A 451 -28.74 4.47 -26.78
CA THR A 451 -28.51 3.10 -26.27
C THR A 451 -27.28 3.04 -25.35
N VAL A 452 -26.17 3.67 -25.75
CA VAL A 452 -24.92 3.66 -25.00
C VAL A 452 -25.03 4.47 -23.71
N ALA A 453 -25.62 5.68 -23.74
CA ALA A 453 -25.85 6.47 -22.53
C ALA A 453 -26.75 5.73 -21.51
N TYR A 454 -27.77 5.00 -21.98
CA TYR A 454 -28.63 4.18 -21.12
C TYR A 454 -27.86 3.03 -20.44
N LEU A 455 -27.05 2.31 -21.21
CA LEU A 455 -26.23 1.20 -20.71
C LEU A 455 -25.11 1.68 -19.78
N GLY A 456 -24.42 2.77 -20.10
CA GLY A 456 -23.39 3.38 -19.26
C GLY A 456 -23.96 3.86 -17.92
N THR A 457 -25.14 4.50 -17.93
CA THR A 457 -25.88 4.89 -16.72
C THR A 457 -26.22 3.67 -15.86
N TYR A 458 -26.70 2.58 -16.47
CA TYR A 458 -27.02 1.35 -15.76
C TYR A 458 -25.78 0.68 -15.13
N ILE A 459 -24.71 0.48 -15.90
CA ILE A 459 -23.47 -0.15 -15.42
C ILE A 459 -22.84 0.71 -14.32
N GLY A 460 -22.79 2.04 -14.51
CA GLY A 460 -22.28 2.99 -13.52
C GLY A 460 -23.05 2.95 -12.20
N GLY A 461 -24.38 2.92 -12.23
CA GLY A 461 -25.23 2.85 -11.03
C GLY A 461 -25.08 1.54 -10.23
N VAL A 462 -24.97 0.38 -10.92
CA VAL A 462 -24.63 -0.89 -10.25
C VAL A 462 -23.22 -0.82 -9.64
N THR A 463 -22.26 -0.25 -10.37
CA THR A 463 -20.86 -0.14 -9.93
C THR A 463 -20.72 0.76 -8.71
N PHE A 464 -21.35 1.93 -8.72
CA PHE A 464 -21.39 2.89 -7.62
C PHE A 464 -21.91 2.25 -6.34
N SER A 465 -23.14 1.73 -6.41
CA SER A 465 -23.88 1.21 -5.26
C SER A 465 -23.28 -0.08 -4.68
N GLY A 466 -22.97 -1.06 -5.52
CA GLY A 466 -22.34 -2.31 -5.09
C GLY A 466 -20.97 -2.07 -4.45
N SER A 467 -20.19 -1.13 -4.98
CA SER A 467 -18.86 -0.80 -4.44
C SER A 467 -18.94 -0.11 -3.08
N LEU A 468 -19.94 0.74 -2.83
CA LEU A 468 -20.19 1.32 -1.51
C LEU A 468 -20.63 0.28 -0.47
N VAL A 469 -21.43 -0.72 -0.86
CA VAL A 469 -21.78 -1.84 0.02
C VAL A 469 -20.56 -2.72 0.32
N ALA A 470 -19.72 -2.98 -0.70
CA ALA A 470 -18.47 -3.71 -0.51
C ALA A 470 -17.51 -2.99 0.45
N TYR A 471 -17.29 -1.68 0.25
CA TYR A 471 -16.57 -0.81 1.18
C TYR A 471 -17.12 -0.93 2.61
N GLY A 472 -18.43 -0.78 2.79
CA GLY A 472 -19.08 -0.84 4.10
C GLY A 472 -18.90 -2.18 4.81
N LYS A 473 -19.00 -3.30 4.08
CA LYS A 473 -18.78 -4.66 4.61
C LYS A 473 -17.31 -4.95 4.95
N LEU A 474 -16.36 -4.39 4.19
CA LEU A 474 -14.91 -4.58 4.41
C LEU A 474 -14.39 -3.74 5.59
N GLN A 475 -14.85 -2.49 5.68
CA GLN A 475 -14.54 -1.55 6.77
C GLN A 475 -15.26 -1.91 8.10
N GLY A 476 -16.20 -2.85 8.08
CA GLY A 476 -16.98 -3.28 9.26
C GLY A 476 -18.13 -2.34 9.66
N VAL A 477 -18.44 -1.33 8.84
CA VAL A 477 -19.60 -0.43 9.00
C VAL A 477 -20.91 -1.17 8.72
N LEU A 478 -20.89 -2.18 7.85
CA LEU A 478 -21.99 -3.09 7.55
C LEU A 478 -21.63 -4.51 7.99
N ASN A 479 -22.66 -5.29 8.37
CA ASN A 479 -22.47 -6.68 8.76
C ASN A 479 -21.93 -7.53 7.59
N SER A 480 -20.85 -8.27 7.85
CA SER A 480 -20.20 -9.16 6.89
C SER A 480 -21.04 -10.38 6.51
N ALA A 481 -22.04 -10.76 7.31
CA ALA A 481 -23.00 -11.81 6.96
C ALA A 481 -23.83 -11.46 5.70
N PRO A 482 -24.21 -12.45 4.87
CA PRO A 482 -25.10 -12.23 3.73
C PRO A 482 -26.53 -11.91 4.20
N LEU A 483 -27.11 -10.82 3.69
CA LEU A 483 -28.49 -10.43 4.00
C LEU A 483 -29.48 -11.16 3.08
N MET A 484 -30.13 -12.18 3.63
CA MET A 484 -31.02 -13.08 2.90
C MET A 484 -32.46 -12.55 2.85
N LEU A 485 -32.76 -11.68 1.89
CA LEU A 485 -34.13 -11.16 1.70
C LEU A 485 -35.08 -12.24 1.14
N PRO A 486 -36.31 -12.38 1.68
CA PRO A 486 -37.34 -13.24 1.12
C PRO A 486 -37.60 -12.90 -0.35
N GLY A 487 -37.60 -13.91 -1.23
CA GLY A 487 -37.84 -13.71 -2.67
C GLY A 487 -36.75 -12.92 -3.43
N ARG A 488 -35.54 -12.76 -2.87
CA ARG A 488 -34.44 -11.95 -3.48
C ARG A 488 -34.22 -12.18 -4.99
N HIS A 489 -34.37 -13.42 -5.46
CA HIS A 489 -34.18 -13.77 -6.88
C HIS A 489 -35.30 -13.22 -7.77
N MET A 490 -36.55 -13.21 -7.30
CA MET A 490 -37.68 -12.57 -7.99
C MET A 490 -37.53 -11.04 -7.98
N MET A 491 -37.07 -10.47 -6.87
CA MET A 491 -36.81 -9.03 -6.77
C MET A 491 -35.70 -8.59 -7.74
N ASN A 492 -34.57 -9.28 -7.76
CA ASN A 492 -33.45 -8.95 -8.66
C ASN A 492 -33.81 -9.21 -10.14
N ALA A 493 -34.57 -10.28 -10.44
CA ALA A 493 -35.11 -10.50 -11.79
C ALA A 493 -36.10 -9.40 -12.20
N GLY A 494 -36.93 -8.91 -11.26
CA GLY A 494 -37.84 -7.78 -11.47
C GLY A 494 -37.09 -6.47 -11.75
N LEU A 495 -36.05 -6.16 -10.97
CA LEU A 495 -35.18 -4.99 -11.18
C LEU A 495 -34.47 -5.05 -12.55
N MET A 496 -33.92 -6.20 -12.92
CA MET A 496 -33.33 -6.43 -14.24
C MET A 496 -34.37 -6.25 -15.37
N THR A 497 -35.56 -6.84 -15.22
CA THR A 497 -36.63 -6.77 -16.23
C THR A 497 -37.15 -5.34 -16.38
N ALA A 498 -37.30 -4.59 -15.28
CA ALA A 498 -37.67 -3.18 -15.31
C ALA A 498 -36.58 -2.30 -15.95
N SER A 499 -35.30 -2.61 -15.69
CA SER A 499 -34.17 -1.88 -16.28
C SER A 499 -34.06 -2.13 -17.79
N LEU A 500 -34.22 -3.37 -18.26
CA LEU A 500 -34.27 -3.67 -19.69
C LEU A 500 -35.54 -3.10 -20.36
N GLY A 501 -36.69 -3.24 -19.71
CA GLY A 501 -37.98 -2.75 -20.20
C GLY A 501 -38.03 -1.22 -20.30
N GLY A 502 -37.35 -0.50 -19.41
CA GLY A 502 -37.23 0.96 -19.43
C GLY A 502 -36.48 1.51 -20.65
N MET A 503 -35.69 0.68 -21.34
CA MET A 503 -35.05 1.08 -22.60
C MET A 503 -36.07 1.21 -23.75
N ILE A 504 -37.22 0.53 -23.67
CA ILE A 504 -38.27 0.59 -24.71
C ILE A 504 -38.91 1.99 -24.80
N PRO A 505 -39.50 2.59 -23.76
CA PRO A 505 -40.04 3.95 -23.83
C PRO A 505 -38.93 4.99 -24.05
N PHE A 506 -37.72 4.76 -23.53
CA PHE A 506 -36.57 5.62 -23.78
C PHE A 506 -36.21 5.69 -25.27
N MET A 507 -36.19 4.55 -25.97
CA MET A 507 -35.86 4.51 -27.39
C MET A 507 -37.01 4.99 -28.29
N LEU A 508 -38.25 4.59 -27.99
CA LEU A 508 -39.44 4.94 -28.79
C LEU A 508 -39.92 6.38 -28.61
N SER A 509 -39.57 7.05 -27.51
CA SER A 509 -39.88 8.47 -27.30
C SER A 509 -38.76 9.38 -27.78
N ALA A 510 -39.14 10.49 -28.41
CA ALA A 510 -38.27 11.63 -28.71
C ALA A 510 -38.36 12.74 -27.63
N ASP A 511 -39.30 12.64 -26.67
CA ASP A 511 -39.50 13.69 -25.65
C ASP A 511 -38.42 13.65 -24.55
N TYR A 512 -37.84 14.82 -24.27
CA TYR A 512 -36.83 15.05 -23.22
C TYR A 512 -37.29 14.59 -21.82
N ALA A 513 -38.53 14.87 -21.43
CA ALA A 513 -39.01 14.54 -20.09
C ALA A 513 -39.11 13.01 -19.89
N THR A 514 -39.61 12.31 -20.91
CA THR A 514 -39.59 10.84 -21.00
C THR A 514 -38.15 10.32 -20.99
N GLY A 515 -37.26 10.93 -21.79
CA GLY A 515 -35.86 10.56 -21.91
C GLY A 515 -35.10 10.61 -20.58
N MET A 516 -35.10 11.79 -19.96
CA MET A 516 -34.51 12.03 -18.64
C MET A 516 -35.19 11.18 -17.56
N GLY A 517 -36.52 11.02 -17.60
CA GLY A 517 -37.25 10.15 -16.68
C GLY A 517 -36.78 8.69 -16.75
N CYS A 518 -36.46 8.18 -17.94
CA CYS A 518 -35.91 6.84 -18.11
C CYS A 518 -34.45 6.73 -17.65
N LEU A 519 -33.61 7.76 -17.86
CA LEU A 519 -32.22 7.76 -17.39
C LEU A 519 -32.12 7.86 -15.86
N VAL A 520 -32.90 8.74 -15.23
CA VAL A 520 -33.01 8.82 -13.77
C VAL A 520 -33.64 7.54 -13.21
N GLY A 521 -34.64 6.99 -13.89
CA GLY A 521 -35.27 5.71 -13.54
C GLY A 521 -34.29 4.53 -13.55
N VAL A 522 -33.48 4.38 -14.60
CA VAL A 522 -32.49 3.30 -14.70
C VAL A 522 -31.32 3.49 -13.75
N SER A 523 -30.91 4.73 -13.48
CA SER A 523 -29.93 5.06 -12.43
C SER A 523 -30.44 4.65 -11.03
N GLY A 524 -31.71 4.91 -10.73
CA GLY A 524 -32.35 4.43 -9.50
C GLY A 524 -32.46 2.91 -9.41
N LEU A 525 -32.92 2.24 -10.46
CA LEU A 525 -33.06 0.78 -10.51
C LEU A 525 -31.71 0.05 -10.40
N SER A 526 -30.69 0.52 -11.11
CA SER A 526 -29.32 -0.03 -11.05
C SER A 526 -28.66 0.20 -9.70
N THR A 527 -28.85 1.38 -9.10
CA THR A 527 -28.40 1.70 -7.73
C THR A 527 -29.06 0.76 -6.70
N ILE A 528 -30.36 0.51 -6.80
CA ILE A 528 -31.04 -0.46 -5.93
C ILE A 528 -30.50 -1.87 -6.18
N MET A 529 -30.33 -2.28 -7.43
CA MET A 529 -29.90 -3.64 -7.76
C MET A 529 -28.45 -3.94 -7.33
N GLY A 530 -27.54 -2.97 -7.42
CA GLY A 530 -26.19 -3.11 -6.88
C GLY A 530 -26.18 -3.29 -5.36
N VAL A 531 -27.05 -2.58 -4.63
CA VAL A 531 -27.25 -2.83 -3.19
C VAL A 531 -27.82 -4.24 -2.95
N THR A 532 -28.90 -4.64 -3.63
CA THR A 532 -29.59 -5.91 -3.34
C THR A 532 -28.80 -7.15 -3.73
N LEU A 533 -27.93 -7.06 -4.75
CA LEU A 533 -26.96 -8.10 -5.07
C LEU A 533 -25.84 -8.15 -4.02
N THR A 534 -25.09 -7.06 -3.81
CA THR A 534 -23.92 -7.06 -2.92
C THR A 534 -24.26 -7.32 -1.45
N MET A 535 -25.42 -6.87 -0.96
CA MET A 535 -25.87 -7.15 0.41
C MET A 535 -26.09 -8.65 0.67
N ALA A 536 -26.49 -9.41 -0.35
CA ALA A 536 -26.72 -10.85 -0.25
C ALA A 536 -25.43 -11.70 -0.28
N ILE A 537 -24.25 -11.07 -0.35
CA ILE A 537 -22.94 -11.73 -0.44
C ILE A 537 -22.19 -11.65 0.90
N GLY A 538 -21.47 -12.73 1.23
CA GLY A 538 -20.71 -12.89 2.47
C GLY A 538 -19.35 -12.18 2.47
N GLY A 539 -18.82 -11.90 3.66
CA GLY A 539 -17.64 -11.05 3.85
C GLY A 539 -16.33 -11.54 3.23
N ALA A 540 -16.13 -12.86 3.04
CA ALA A 540 -14.96 -13.40 2.34
C ALA A 540 -15.27 -13.91 0.92
N ASP A 541 -16.53 -13.82 0.47
CA ASP A 541 -16.89 -13.83 -0.95
C ASP A 541 -16.70 -12.43 -1.58
N MET A 542 -16.65 -11.38 -0.73
CA MET A 542 -16.45 -9.98 -1.11
C MET A 542 -15.25 -9.69 -2.03
N PRO A 543 -14.08 -10.37 -1.95
CA PRO A 543 -12.98 -10.18 -2.90
C PRO A 543 -13.41 -10.40 -4.35
N VAL A 544 -14.25 -11.41 -4.62
CA VAL A 544 -14.81 -11.67 -5.97
C VAL A 544 -15.73 -10.52 -6.41
N VAL A 545 -16.44 -9.91 -5.47
CA VAL A 545 -17.31 -8.77 -5.76
C VAL A 545 -16.48 -7.53 -6.15
N ILE A 546 -15.35 -7.29 -5.46
CA ILE A 546 -14.41 -6.21 -5.82
C ILE A 546 -13.92 -6.39 -7.26
N THR A 547 -13.58 -7.61 -7.68
CA THR A 547 -13.05 -7.88 -9.03
C THR A 547 -14.12 -7.83 -10.12
N VAL A 548 -15.36 -8.22 -9.81
CA VAL A 548 -16.53 -8.04 -10.72
C VAL A 548 -16.84 -6.56 -10.92
N LEU A 549 -16.83 -5.76 -9.85
CA LEU A 549 -17.08 -4.32 -9.93
C LEU A 549 -15.92 -3.57 -10.60
N ASN A 550 -14.68 -4.07 -10.50
CA ASN A 550 -13.56 -3.62 -11.34
C ASN A 550 -13.80 -3.92 -12.83
N SER A 551 -14.38 -5.09 -13.16
CA SER A 551 -14.77 -5.38 -14.53
C SER A 551 -15.82 -4.39 -15.04
N TYR A 552 -16.85 -4.11 -14.23
CA TYR A 552 -17.92 -3.18 -14.58
C TYR A 552 -17.44 -1.72 -14.73
N SER A 553 -16.47 -1.27 -13.93
CA SER A 553 -15.89 0.08 -14.11
C SER A 553 -15.20 0.24 -15.47
N GLY A 554 -14.52 -0.82 -15.95
CA GLY A 554 -13.96 -0.86 -17.30
C GLY A 554 -15.01 -0.87 -18.41
N TRP A 555 -16.10 -1.63 -18.25
CA TRP A 555 -17.21 -1.63 -19.23
C TRP A 555 -18.01 -0.32 -19.23
N ALA A 556 -18.10 0.38 -18.10
CA ALA A 556 -18.64 1.73 -18.05
C ALA A 556 -17.77 2.72 -18.85
N LEU A 557 -16.45 2.65 -18.71
CA LEU A 557 -15.50 3.45 -19.50
C LEU A 557 -15.54 3.10 -21.01
N CYS A 558 -15.87 1.85 -21.37
CA CYS A 558 -16.20 1.50 -22.76
C CYS A 558 -17.46 2.19 -23.26
N ALA A 559 -18.52 2.28 -22.44
CA ALA A 559 -19.74 2.98 -22.80
C ALA A 559 -19.48 4.48 -22.97
N GLU A 560 -18.79 5.13 -22.04
CA GLU A 560 -18.34 6.53 -22.23
C GLU A 560 -17.49 6.68 -23.52
N GLY A 561 -16.60 5.74 -23.81
CA GLY A 561 -15.79 5.76 -25.03
C GLY A 561 -16.58 5.59 -26.33
N PHE A 562 -17.63 4.76 -26.36
CA PHE A 562 -18.54 4.66 -27.51
C PHE A 562 -19.48 5.87 -27.64
N LEU A 563 -19.82 6.49 -26.51
CA LEU A 563 -20.69 7.68 -26.44
C LEU A 563 -19.98 8.92 -26.97
N LEU A 564 -18.70 9.09 -26.62
CA LEU A 564 -17.86 10.26 -26.93
C LEU A 564 -16.91 10.06 -28.13
N ASP A 565 -17.12 9.03 -28.94
CA ASP A 565 -16.26 8.59 -30.07
C ASP A 565 -14.74 8.55 -29.71
N ASN A 566 -14.42 8.07 -28.52
CA ASN A 566 -13.09 8.17 -27.92
C ASN A 566 -12.36 6.83 -27.86
N ASN A 567 -11.46 6.63 -28.83
CA ASN A 567 -10.60 5.44 -28.96
C ASN A 567 -9.73 5.16 -27.73
N LEU A 568 -9.30 6.16 -26.95
CA LEU A 568 -8.52 5.92 -25.74
C LEU A 568 -9.38 5.28 -24.64
N MET A 569 -10.61 5.78 -24.47
CA MET A 569 -11.54 5.31 -23.43
C MET A 569 -12.02 3.89 -23.73
N THR A 570 -12.30 3.53 -24.99
CA THR A 570 -12.65 2.15 -25.35
C THR A 570 -11.47 1.17 -25.14
N ILE A 571 -10.24 1.56 -25.50
CA ILE A 571 -9.03 0.74 -25.27
C ILE A 571 -8.80 0.51 -23.76
N VAL A 572 -8.79 1.58 -22.96
CA VAL A 572 -8.53 1.50 -21.51
C VAL A 572 -9.67 0.80 -20.78
N GLY A 573 -10.92 1.06 -21.18
CA GLY A 573 -12.10 0.40 -20.63
C GLY A 573 -12.08 -1.12 -20.86
N ALA A 574 -11.79 -1.58 -22.08
CA ALA A 574 -11.74 -3.00 -22.40
C ALA A 574 -10.59 -3.71 -21.66
N LEU A 575 -9.46 -3.02 -21.48
CA LEU A 575 -8.29 -3.49 -20.75
C LEU A 575 -8.58 -3.66 -19.25
N ILE A 576 -9.28 -2.70 -18.61
CA ILE A 576 -9.73 -2.80 -17.22
C ILE A 576 -10.82 -3.88 -17.08
N GLY A 577 -11.80 -3.86 -17.99
CA GLY A 577 -12.95 -4.75 -17.99
C GLY A 577 -12.57 -6.23 -18.08
N SER A 578 -11.68 -6.56 -19.02
CA SER A 578 -11.12 -7.91 -19.17
C SER A 578 -10.26 -8.34 -17.98
N SER A 579 -9.40 -7.45 -17.46
CA SER A 579 -8.58 -7.72 -16.27
C SER A 579 -9.43 -8.09 -15.04
N GLY A 580 -10.48 -7.31 -14.74
CA GLY A 580 -11.42 -7.62 -13.65
C GLY A 580 -12.18 -8.94 -13.86
N ALA A 581 -12.58 -9.26 -15.09
CA ALA A 581 -13.28 -10.49 -15.43
C ALA A 581 -12.39 -11.74 -15.25
N ILE A 582 -11.15 -11.70 -15.76
CA ILE A 582 -10.17 -12.78 -15.63
C ILE A 582 -9.84 -13.03 -14.15
N LEU A 583 -9.61 -11.97 -13.38
CA LEU A 583 -9.30 -12.10 -11.95
C LEU A 583 -10.47 -12.68 -11.15
N SER A 584 -11.72 -12.29 -11.47
CA SER A 584 -12.93 -12.87 -10.89
C SER A 584 -13.06 -14.37 -11.19
N TYR A 585 -12.73 -14.78 -12.42
CA TYR A 585 -12.73 -16.19 -12.82
C TYR A 585 -11.68 -17.00 -12.04
N ILE A 586 -10.46 -16.49 -11.90
CA ILE A 586 -9.38 -17.15 -11.14
C ILE A 586 -9.78 -17.35 -9.68
N MET A 587 -10.36 -16.33 -9.02
CA MET A 587 -10.87 -16.49 -7.64
C MET A 587 -11.95 -17.56 -7.55
N CYS A 588 -12.92 -17.56 -8.47
CA CYS A 588 -13.99 -18.55 -8.53
C CYS A 588 -13.47 -19.99 -8.68
N VAL A 589 -12.48 -20.21 -9.55
CA VAL A 589 -11.84 -21.53 -9.73
C VAL A 589 -11.10 -21.95 -8.46
N ALA A 590 -10.30 -21.07 -7.85
CA ALA A 590 -9.56 -21.36 -6.62
C ALA A 590 -10.46 -21.57 -5.38
N MET A 591 -11.73 -21.18 -5.43
CA MET A 591 -12.77 -21.49 -4.43
C MET A 591 -13.66 -22.67 -4.81
N ASN A 592 -13.48 -23.29 -5.99
CA ASN A 592 -14.41 -24.25 -6.59
C ASN A 592 -15.89 -23.80 -6.56
N ARG A 593 -16.15 -22.53 -6.90
CA ARG A 593 -17.49 -21.94 -6.95
C ARG A 593 -17.67 -21.12 -8.21
N SER A 594 -18.73 -21.38 -8.98
CA SER A 594 -19.02 -20.63 -10.21
C SER A 594 -19.43 -19.18 -9.92
N LEU A 595 -19.10 -18.26 -10.83
CA LEU A 595 -19.39 -16.83 -10.68
C LEU A 595 -20.88 -16.53 -10.43
N PRO A 596 -21.87 -17.19 -11.10
CA PRO A 596 -23.28 -17.03 -10.76
C PRO A 596 -23.63 -17.49 -9.34
N ASN A 597 -22.98 -18.55 -8.82
CA ASN A 597 -23.21 -19.03 -7.45
C ASN A 597 -22.74 -17.99 -6.42
N VAL A 598 -21.62 -17.31 -6.67
CA VAL A 598 -21.13 -16.22 -5.80
C VAL A 598 -22.03 -14.99 -5.89
N ILE A 599 -22.31 -14.47 -7.09
CA ILE A 599 -23.09 -13.23 -7.28
C ILE A 599 -24.55 -13.38 -6.81
N LEU A 600 -25.15 -14.56 -6.98
CA LEU A 600 -26.52 -14.84 -6.50
C LEU A 600 -26.56 -15.29 -5.03
N GLY A 601 -25.41 -15.34 -4.34
CA GLY A 601 -25.31 -15.68 -2.92
C GLY A 601 -25.81 -17.09 -2.59
N GLY A 602 -25.34 -18.09 -3.34
CA GLY A 602 -25.59 -19.52 -3.08
C GLY A 602 -24.51 -20.16 -2.20
N PHE A 603 -24.93 -21.19 -1.46
CA PHE A 603 -24.10 -21.91 -0.49
C PHE A 603 -23.50 -23.20 -1.10
N GLY A 604 -22.26 -23.53 -0.73
CA GLY A 604 -21.54 -24.74 -1.18
C GLY A 604 -20.72 -24.57 -2.46
N THR A 605 -19.84 -25.54 -2.72
CA THR A 605 -19.06 -25.69 -3.96
C THR A 605 -19.86 -26.39 -5.07
N SER A 606 -19.30 -26.41 -6.28
CA SER A 606 -19.88 -27.09 -7.46
C SER A 606 -20.04 -28.61 -7.30
N SER A 607 -19.41 -29.22 -6.29
CA SER A 607 -19.21 -30.67 -6.18
C SER A 607 -19.62 -31.27 -4.82
N THR A 608 -20.26 -30.50 -3.93
CA THR A 608 -20.85 -31.05 -2.69
C THR A 608 -21.99 -32.02 -3.03
N ALA A 609 -21.88 -33.28 -2.60
CA ALA A 609 -22.81 -34.36 -2.92
C ALA A 609 -24.18 -34.30 -2.22
N GLY A 610 -24.41 -33.29 -1.36
CA GLY A 610 -25.69 -33.02 -0.70
C GLY A 610 -26.04 -33.93 0.48
N GLY A 611 -25.16 -34.83 0.90
CA GLY A 611 -25.30 -35.60 2.14
C GLY A 611 -24.92 -34.80 3.39
N LYS A 612 -24.83 -35.50 4.54
CA LYS A 612 -24.23 -34.91 5.74
C LYS A 612 -22.69 -34.91 5.60
N PRO A 613 -21.99 -33.84 6.03
CA PRO A 613 -20.54 -33.87 6.21
C PRO A 613 -20.07 -35.00 7.14
N MET A 614 -18.82 -35.41 6.97
CA MET A 614 -18.16 -36.44 7.78
C MET A 614 -18.05 -35.98 9.25
N GLU A 615 -18.51 -36.82 10.19
CA GLU A 615 -18.32 -36.55 11.63
C GLU A 615 -16.85 -36.74 12.02
N ILE A 616 -16.24 -35.70 12.59
CA ILE A 616 -14.86 -35.75 13.09
C ILE A 616 -14.82 -36.58 14.39
N THR A 617 -13.96 -37.59 14.41
CA THR A 617 -13.75 -38.45 15.59
C THR A 617 -12.29 -38.39 16.04
N GLY A 618 -12.07 -38.22 17.34
CA GLY A 618 -10.73 -38.14 17.94
C GLY A 618 -10.58 -36.97 18.92
N THR A 619 -9.40 -36.87 19.52
CA THR A 619 -8.96 -35.75 20.35
C THR A 619 -7.83 -35.01 19.65
N HIS A 620 -7.84 -33.69 19.66
CA HIS A 620 -6.69 -32.91 19.19
C HIS A 620 -5.51 -33.06 20.17
N THR A 621 -4.29 -33.03 19.64
CA THR A 621 -3.07 -32.89 20.45
C THR A 621 -2.78 -31.40 20.61
N GLU A 622 -2.71 -30.89 21.83
CA GLU A 622 -2.29 -29.52 22.12
C GLU A 622 -0.82 -29.49 22.54
N VAL A 623 -0.07 -28.49 22.07
CA VAL A 623 1.33 -28.24 22.44
C VAL A 623 1.50 -26.82 22.96
N ASN A 624 2.42 -26.65 23.91
CA ASN A 624 2.86 -25.33 24.33
C ASN A 624 3.96 -24.78 23.40
N VAL A 625 4.41 -23.54 23.68
CA VAL A 625 5.42 -22.87 22.86
C VAL A 625 6.79 -23.56 22.97
N ASP A 626 7.19 -24.04 24.14
CA ASP A 626 8.48 -24.70 24.35
C ASP A 626 8.60 -26.00 23.54
N GLN A 627 7.56 -26.83 23.55
CA GLN A 627 7.45 -28.03 22.71
C GLN A 627 7.45 -27.69 21.21
N SER A 628 6.76 -26.61 20.83
CA SER A 628 6.76 -26.10 19.45
C SER A 628 8.16 -25.69 19.00
N ILE A 629 8.97 -25.16 19.92
CA ILE A 629 10.35 -24.74 19.67
C ILE A 629 11.30 -25.93 19.51
N GLU A 630 11.11 -27.01 20.27
CA GLU A 630 11.86 -28.25 20.09
C GLU A 630 11.63 -28.82 18.67
N LEU A 631 10.37 -28.88 18.22
CA LEU A 631 10.02 -29.32 16.86
C LEU A 631 10.63 -28.43 15.75
N ILE A 632 10.65 -27.10 15.94
CA ILE A 632 11.27 -26.15 15.00
C ILE A 632 12.80 -26.30 14.96
N LYS A 633 13.43 -26.67 16.09
CA LYS A 633 14.88 -26.92 16.15
C LYS A 633 15.28 -28.18 15.38
N GLU A 634 14.50 -29.24 15.46
CA GLU A 634 14.77 -30.53 14.80
C GLU A 634 14.53 -30.49 13.28
N ALA A 635 13.52 -29.75 12.80
CA ALA A 635 13.15 -29.66 11.39
C ALA A 635 14.18 -28.93 10.52
N ASN A 636 14.58 -29.50 9.37
CA ASN A 636 15.52 -28.88 8.42
C ASN A 636 14.82 -28.30 7.18
N SER A 637 13.69 -28.87 6.78
CA SER A 637 12.79 -28.36 5.75
C SER A 637 11.46 -27.92 6.38
N ILE A 638 11.12 -26.64 6.25
CA ILE A 638 9.96 -26.01 6.89
C ILE A 638 9.12 -25.27 5.83
N ILE A 639 7.81 -25.52 5.81
CA ILE A 639 6.85 -24.73 5.02
C ILE A 639 5.93 -23.94 5.96
N ILE A 640 5.61 -22.70 5.60
CA ILE A 640 4.69 -21.84 6.33
C ILE A 640 3.49 -21.52 5.45
N THR A 641 2.28 -21.79 5.94
CA THR A 641 1.03 -21.55 5.21
C THR A 641 0.20 -20.46 5.92
N PRO A 642 0.35 -19.18 5.51
CA PRO A 642 -0.35 -18.05 6.11
C PRO A 642 -1.81 -17.92 5.65
N GLY A 643 -2.70 -17.49 6.53
CA GLY A 643 -4.08 -17.14 6.20
C GLY A 643 -4.45 -15.69 6.54
N TRP A 644 -5.70 -15.27 6.30
CA TRP A 644 -6.13 -13.93 6.75
C TRP A 644 -6.12 -13.79 8.28
N GLY A 645 -6.28 -14.88 9.05
CA GLY A 645 -6.12 -14.83 10.50
C GLY A 645 -4.72 -14.38 10.93
N LEU A 646 -3.72 -14.67 10.11
CA LEU A 646 -2.37 -14.12 10.24
C LEU A 646 -2.42 -12.61 9.96
N CYS A 647 -2.83 -12.15 8.78
CA CYS A 647 -2.90 -10.70 8.48
C CYS A 647 -3.95 -9.87 9.26
N ALA A 648 -4.84 -10.50 10.05
CA ALA A 648 -5.87 -9.83 10.87
C ALA A 648 -5.51 -9.73 12.36
N ALA A 649 -4.87 -10.77 12.92
CA ALA A 649 -3.93 -10.56 14.00
C ALA A 649 -2.84 -9.57 13.54
N LYS A 650 -2.63 -9.51 12.22
CA LYS A 650 -1.74 -8.62 11.49
C LYS A 650 -0.34 -9.12 11.91
N ALA A 651 0.05 -10.21 11.24
CA ALA A 651 0.97 -11.25 11.69
C ALA A 651 1.99 -11.82 10.65
N GLN A 652 2.63 -10.96 9.83
CA GLN A 652 3.69 -11.23 8.82
C GLN A 652 5.23 -10.87 9.10
N TYR A 653 5.68 -9.75 9.72
CA TYR A 653 7.10 -9.36 10.07
C TYR A 653 7.98 -10.43 10.79
N PRO A 654 7.94 -10.78 12.11
CA PRO A 654 8.81 -11.86 12.65
C PRO A 654 8.58 -13.36 12.38
N ILE A 655 7.61 -13.78 11.58
CA ILE A 655 7.63 -15.02 10.81
C ILE A 655 8.63 -14.78 9.68
N ALA A 656 8.72 -13.58 9.08
CA ALA A 656 9.84 -13.21 8.22
C ALA A 656 11.19 -13.09 8.97
N ASP A 657 11.23 -12.56 10.21
CA ASP A 657 12.46 -12.56 11.04
C ASP A 657 12.83 -13.97 11.54
N MET A 658 11.83 -14.82 11.83
CA MET A 658 12.00 -16.23 12.14
C MET A 658 12.48 -17.02 10.92
N VAL A 659 11.87 -16.82 9.75
CA VAL A 659 12.32 -17.37 8.46
C VAL A 659 13.75 -16.93 8.21
N LYS A 660 14.07 -15.64 8.40
CA LYS A 660 15.44 -15.12 8.30
C LYS A 660 16.38 -15.88 9.25
N MET A 661 16.06 -15.97 10.55
CA MET A 661 16.90 -16.65 11.53
C MET A 661 17.07 -18.15 11.22
N LEU A 662 16.00 -18.86 10.88
CA LEU A 662 16.04 -20.28 10.53
C LEU A 662 16.85 -20.53 9.23
N VAL A 663 16.74 -19.64 8.23
CA VAL A 663 17.55 -19.67 7.01
C VAL A 663 19.02 -19.30 7.29
N GLU A 664 19.31 -18.39 8.21
CA GLU A 664 20.68 -18.12 8.70
C GLU A 664 21.28 -19.32 9.43
N GLN A 665 20.46 -20.16 10.08
CA GLN A 665 20.85 -21.47 10.61
C GLN A 665 20.86 -22.59 9.54
N GLY A 666 20.75 -22.25 8.25
CA GLY A 666 20.86 -23.18 7.13
C GLY A 666 19.63 -24.05 6.85
N LYS A 667 18.50 -23.82 7.53
CA LYS A 667 17.23 -24.53 7.27
C LYS A 667 16.58 -24.02 5.98
N SER A 668 15.95 -24.90 5.22
CA SER A 668 15.11 -24.48 4.10
C SER A 668 13.76 -24.04 4.65
N VAL A 669 13.42 -22.75 4.50
CA VAL A 669 12.13 -22.21 4.96
C VAL A 669 11.45 -21.46 3.83
N ARG A 670 10.19 -21.84 3.53
CA ARG A 670 9.42 -21.33 2.38
C ARG A 670 7.98 -21.06 2.78
N PHE A 671 7.31 -20.15 2.07
CA PHE A 671 5.88 -19.90 2.22
C PHE A 671 5.10 -20.58 1.10
N GLY A 672 3.99 -21.24 1.44
CA GLY A 672 2.99 -21.69 0.48
C GLY A 672 1.75 -20.80 0.55
N ILE A 673 1.47 -20.05 -0.50
CA ILE A 673 0.33 -19.13 -0.59
C ILE A 673 -0.84 -19.81 -1.27
N HIS A 674 -2.02 -19.67 -0.68
CA HIS A 674 -3.27 -20.11 -1.31
C HIS A 674 -3.90 -18.94 -2.08
N PRO A 675 -4.29 -19.09 -3.36
CA PRO A 675 -4.66 -17.96 -4.23
C PRO A 675 -5.80 -17.05 -3.74
N VAL A 676 -6.64 -17.52 -2.81
CA VAL A 676 -7.74 -16.72 -2.21
C VAL A 676 -7.58 -16.46 -0.70
N ALA A 677 -6.41 -16.73 -0.12
CA ALA A 677 -6.13 -16.35 1.25
C ALA A 677 -5.88 -14.84 1.34
N GLY A 678 -6.73 -14.11 2.08
CA GLY A 678 -6.67 -12.66 2.25
C GLY A 678 -8.06 -12.00 2.25
N ARG A 679 -8.13 -10.70 1.96
CA ARG A 679 -9.35 -9.95 1.63
C ARG A 679 -9.34 -9.35 0.22
N MET A 680 -8.29 -9.62 -0.57
CA MET A 680 -8.10 -9.20 -1.95
C MET A 680 -7.08 -10.15 -2.62
N PRO A 681 -7.16 -10.43 -3.94
CA PRO A 681 -6.16 -11.21 -4.65
C PRO A 681 -4.73 -10.71 -4.42
N GLY A 682 -3.81 -11.64 -4.18
CA GLY A 682 -2.39 -11.33 -3.93
C GLY A 682 -2.10 -10.54 -2.65
N GLN A 683 -3.09 -10.27 -1.79
CA GLN A 683 -2.89 -9.40 -0.62
C GLN A 683 -1.87 -9.98 0.37
N LEU A 684 -1.84 -11.31 0.56
CA LEU A 684 -0.81 -11.95 1.37
C LEU A 684 0.58 -11.77 0.77
N ASN A 685 0.75 -11.86 -0.55
CA ASN A 685 2.03 -11.62 -1.22
C ASN A 685 2.52 -10.18 -0.99
N VAL A 686 1.61 -9.19 -1.04
CA VAL A 686 1.94 -7.78 -0.76
C VAL A 686 2.25 -7.56 0.73
N LEU A 687 1.51 -8.17 1.65
CA LEU A 687 1.74 -8.02 3.09
C LEU A 687 2.98 -8.79 3.55
N LEU A 688 3.29 -9.95 2.97
CA LEU A 688 4.57 -10.65 3.17
C LEU A 688 5.74 -9.88 2.52
N ALA A 689 5.50 -9.19 1.40
CA ALA A 689 6.46 -8.25 0.88
C ALA A 689 6.68 -7.11 1.88
N GLU A 690 5.65 -6.41 2.35
CA GLU A 690 5.75 -5.39 3.41
C GLU A 690 6.46 -5.94 4.67
N ALA A 691 6.22 -7.20 5.03
CA ALA A 691 6.85 -7.92 6.14
C ALA A 691 8.37 -8.08 6.06
N GLY A 692 8.98 -7.83 4.89
CA GLY A 692 10.40 -8.05 4.65
C GLY A 692 10.71 -9.32 3.86
N VAL A 693 9.73 -10.22 3.64
CA VAL A 693 9.95 -11.51 2.98
C VAL A 693 10.50 -11.31 1.54
N PRO A 694 11.51 -12.08 1.14
CA PRO A 694 11.95 -12.19 -0.26
C PRO A 694 10.90 -12.94 -1.11
N TYR A 695 10.56 -12.41 -2.30
CA TYR A 695 9.50 -12.99 -3.14
C TYR A 695 9.85 -14.37 -3.73
N ASP A 696 11.12 -14.77 -3.69
CA ASP A 696 11.66 -16.03 -4.20
C ASP A 696 11.56 -17.20 -3.19
N VAL A 697 11.18 -16.93 -1.94
CA VAL A 697 10.75 -17.96 -0.96
C VAL A 697 9.24 -17.95 -0.73
N VAL A 698 8.49 -17.18 -1.52
CA VAL A 698 7.02 -17.12 -1.49
C VAL A 698 6.50 -17.80 -2.74
N LEU A 699 6.06 -19.05 -2.60
CA LEU A 699 5.59 -19.89 -3.68
C LEU A 699 4.06 -19.97 -3.67
N GLU A 700 3.46 -20.02 -4.85
CA GLU A 700 2.03 -20.28 -4.99
C GLU A 700 1.72 -21.76 -4.74
N MET A 701 0.47 -22.07 -4.37
CA MET A 701 0.00 -23.42 -4.02
C MET A 701 0.41 -24.51 -5.03
N ASP A 702 0.29 -24.22 -6.33
CA ASP A 702 0.61 -25.17 -7.40
C ASP A 702 2.12 -25.42 -7.57
N GLU A 703 2.97 -24.53 -7.05
CA GLU A 703 4.44 -24.63 -7.10
C GLU A 703 5.02 -25.41 -5.90
N ILE A 704 4.29 -25.47 -4.79
CA ILE A 704 4.79 -26.01 -3.51
C ILE A 704 4.08 -27.28 -3.01
N ASN A 705 2.89 -27.61 -3.51
CA ASN A 705 2.06 -28.67 -2.90
C ASN A 705 2.70 -30.06 -2.89
N GLU A 706 3.49 -30.41 -3.91
CA GLU A 706 4.17 -31.70 -3.99
C GLU A 706 5.28 -31.86 -2.92
N ASP A 707 5.90 -30.76 -2.49
CA ASP A 707 7.03 -30.74 -1.56
C ASP A 707 6.63 -30.99 -0.09
N PHE A 708 5.34 -30.91 0.26
CA PHE A 708 4.89 -31.20 1.62
C PHE A 708 5.31 -32.60 2.10
N LYS A 709 5.41 -33.58 1.18
CA LYS A 709 5.81 -34.97 1.47
C LYS A 709 7.25 -35.07 2.02
N GLU A 710 8.15 -34.21 1.54
CA GLU A 710 9.56 -34.16 1.93
C GLU A 710 9.84 -33.12 3.02
N THR A 711 8.81 -32.43 3.51
CA THR A 711 8.90 -31.35 4.51
C THR A 711 8.84 -31.92 5.93
N ASP A 712 9.78 -31.49 6.78
CA ASP A 712 9.88 -31.96 8.17
C ASP A 712 8.78 -31.35 9.05
N LEU A 713 8.50 -30.05 8.86
CA LEU A 713 7.54 -29.32 9.68
C LEU A 713 6.76 -28.30 8.84
N THR A 714 5.43 -28.31 8.94
CA THR A 714 4.58 -27.23 8.40
C THR A 714 3.94 -26.40 9.49
N LEU A 715 4.07 -25.08 9.38
CA LEU A 715 3.47 -24.09 10.28
C LEU A 715 2.23 -23.46 9.63
N VAL A 716 1.05 -23.83 10.13
CA VAL A 716 -0.24 -23.29 9.66
C VAL A 716 -0.62 -22.10 10.54
N VAL A 717 -0.53 -20.89 10.00
CA VAL A 717 -0.67 -19.65 10.81
C VAL A 717 -1.90 -18.86 10.37
N GLY A 718 -2.96 -18.90 11.19
CA GLY A 718 -4.20 -18.16 10.94
C GLY A 718 -4.96 -18.55 9.66
N ALA A 719 -4.61 -19.70 9.06
CA ALA A 719 -5.38 -20.36 8.01
C ALA A 719 -6.34 -21.42 8.61
N ASN A 720 -7.36 -21.80 7.84
CA ASN A 720 -8.20 -22.96 8.16
C ASN A 720 -8.72 -23.62 6.88
N ASP A 721 -9.63 -22.94 6.18
CA ASP A 721 -10.37 -23.53 5.05
C ASP A 721 -9.41 -23.87 3.88
N THR A 722 -8.35 -23.08 3.69
CA THR A 722 -7.30 -23.25 2.66
C THR A 722 -6.30 -24.39 2.93
N VAL A 723 -6.41 -25.08 4.08
CA VAL A 723 -5.60 -26.25 4.46
C VAL A 723 -6.48 -27.43 4.90
N ASN A 724 -7.79 -27.36 4.68
CA ASN A 724 -8.75 -28.31 5.24
C ASN A 724 -8.86 -29.58 4.38
N SER A 725 -8.43 -30.72 4.92
CA SER A 725 -8.41 -32.00 4.19
C SER A 725 -9.79 -32.51 3.82
N ALA A 726 -10.87 -32.04 4.47
CA ALA A 726 -12.25 -32.34 4.08
C ALA A 726 -12.60 -31.87 2.65
N ALA A 727 -11.83 -30.95 2.06
CA ALA A 727 -11.97 -30.58 0.65
C ALA A 727 -11.65 -31.74 -0.32
N GLN A 728 -10.81 -32.69 0.10
CA GLN A 728 -10.46 -33.90 -0.66
C GLN A 728 -11.08 -35.18 -0.06
N GLU A 729 -11.14 -35.27 1.28
CA GLU A 729 -11.52 -36.48 2.02
C GLU A 729 -13.04 -36.66 2.20
N ASP A 730 -13.84 -35.59 2.08
CA ASP A 730 -15.31 -35.65 2.24
C ASP A 730 -16.07 -35.00 1.07
N PRO A 731 -16.74 -35.78 0.19
CA PRO A 731 -17.55 -35.24 -0.90
C PRO A 731 -18.82 -34.51 -0.43
N ASN A 732 -19.19 -34.60 0.85
CA ASN A 732 -20.33 -33.88 1.44
C ASN A 732 -19.92 -32.56 2.13
N SER A 733 -18.62 -32.27 2.20
CA SER A 733 -18.10 -31.00 2.70
C SER A 733 -18.59 -29.83 1.82
N ILE A 734 -18.89 -28.67 2.44
CA ILE A 734 -19.32 -27.49 1.68
C ILE A 734 -18.17 -26.86 0.87
N ILE A 735 -16.93 -27.31 1.13
CA ILE A 735 -15.70 -26.99 0.38
C ILE A 735 -15.18 -28.19 -0.42
N ALA A 736 -15.97 -29.25 -0.61
CA ALA A 736 -15.58 -30.42 -1.39
C ALA A 736 -15.10 -30.04 -2.79
N GLY A 737 -13.95 -30.55 -3.22
CA GLY A 737 -13.30 -30.25 -4.50
C GLY A 737 -12.57 -28.89 -4.55
N MET A 738 -12.52 -28.13 -3.46
CA MET A 738 -11.67 -26.93 -3.38
C MET A 738 -10.19 -27.34 -3.37
N PRO A 739 -9.33 -26.76 -4.24
CA PRO A 739 -7.88 -26.90 -4.11
C PRO A 739 -7.42 -26.35 -2.76
N VAL A 740 -6.50 -27.04 -2.08
CA VAL A 740 -5.98 -26.66 -0.76
C VAL A 740 -4.49 -26.96 -0.66
N LEU A 741 -3.82 -26.31 0.29
CA LEU A 741 -2.44 -26.62 0.66
C LEU A 741 -2.43 -27.91 1.49
N GLU A 742 -1.72 -28.93 1.01
CA GLU A 742 -1.81 -30.33 1.50
C GLU A 742 -0.95 -30.59 2.75
N VAL A 743 -0.99 -29.67 3.71
CA VAL A 743 -0.07 -29.57 4.86
C VAL A 743 0.07 -30.85 5.67
N TRP A 744 -0.99 -31.67 5.73
CA TRP A 744 -1.03 -32.92 6.47
C TRP A 744 -0.14 -34.04 5.89
N LYS A 745 0.46 -33.82 4.70
CA LYS A 745 1.47 -34.70 4.12
C LYS A 745 2.89 -34.49 4.70
N SER A 746 3.08 -33.45 5.51
CA SER A 746 4.33 -33.17 6.24
C SER A 746 4.56 -34.16 7.39
N LYS A 747 5.83 -34.34 7.80
CA LYS A 747 6.18 -35.25 8.91
C LYS A 747 5.57 -34.78 10.24
N GLN A 748 5.51 -33.45 10.47
CA GLN A 748 4.81 -32.81 11.57
C GLN A 748 4.10 -31.52 11.09
N VAL A 749 2.98 -31.16 11.71
CA VAL A 749 2.24 -29.92 11.47
C VAL A 749 1.97 -29.21 12.80
N ILE A 750 2.20 -27.90 12.88
CA ILE A 750 1.75 -27.05 14.00
C ILE A 750 0.70 -26.08 13.49
N VAL A 751 -0.48 -26.06 14.11
CA VAL A 751 -1.58 -25.15 13.76
C VAL A 751 -1.78 -24.10 14.82
N MET A 752 -1.69 -22.83 14.41
CA MET A 752 -1.72 -21.66 15.29
C MET A 752 -3.05 -20.91 15.15
N LYS A 753 -3.92 -21.02 16.15
CA LYS A 753 -5.26 -20.40 16.15
C LYS A 753 -5.82 -20.10 17.56
N ARG A 754 -6.69 -19.09 17.65
CA ARG A 754 -7.25 -18.56 18.92
C ARG A 754 -7.98 -19.58 19.78
N THR A 755 -8.79 -20.43 19.16
CA THR A 755 -9.60 -21.48 19.80
C THR A 755 -9.84 -22.59 18.78
N MET A 756 -10.43 -23.72 19.22
CA MET A 756 -10.85 -24.80 18.32
C MET A 756 -11.98 -24.42 17.34
N GLY A 757 -12.59 -23.23 17.44
CA GLY A 757 -13.70 -22.81 16.58
C GLY A 757 -13.42 -22.78 15.06
N VAL A 758 -14.51 -22.80 14.29
CA VAL A 758 -14.57 -22.95 12.82
C VAL A 758 -13.98 -21.80 12.01
N GLY A 759 -13.77 -22.02 10.70
CA GLY A 759 -13.30 -21.03 9.73
C GLY A 759 -14.41 -20.19 9.10
N TYR A 760 -14.16 -19.59 7.93
CA TYR A 760 -15.17 -18.81 7.22
C TYR A 760 -16.28 -19.71 6.64
N ALA A 761 -15.90 -20.88 6.14
CA ALA A 761 -16.83 -21.92 5.72
C ALA A 761 -17.73 -22.44 6.86
N ALA A 762 -17.46 -22.08 8.12
CA ALA A 762 -18.17 -22.58 9.31
C ALA A 762 -18.17 -24.12 9.47
N VAL A 763 -17.22 -24.81 8.83
CA VAL A 763 -16.95 -26.25 9.00
C VAL A 763 -15.73 -26.42 9.90
N ASP A 764 -15.70 -27.50 10.67
CA ASP A 764 -14.50 -27.97 11.36
C ASP A 764 -13.45 -28.53 10.38
N ASN A 765 -12.25 -28.80 10.86
CA ASN A 765 -11.13 -29.23 10.04
C ASN A 765 -10.52 -30.54 10.56
N PRO A 766 -10.61 -31.66 9.82
CA PRO A 766 -10.08 -32.95 10.26
C PRO A 766 -8.57 -32.93 10.54
N ILE A 767 -7.78 -32.02 9.95
CA ILE A 767 -6.34 -31.98 10.20
C ILE A 767 -6.02 -31.74 11.67
N PHE A 768 -6.85 -30.98 12.40
CA PHE A 768 -6.64 -30.68 13.84
C PHE A 768 -6.70 -31.93 14.74
N TYR A 769 -7.12 -33.07 14.20
CA TYR A 769 -7.32 -34.34 14.88
C TYR A 769 -6.46 -35.47 14.26
N LYS A 770 -5.62 -35.17 13.26
CA LYS A 770 -4.65 -36.12 12.70
C LYS A 770 -3.42 -36.22 13.62
N PRO A 771 -2.79 -37.41 13.77
CA PRO A 771 -1.76 -37.66 14.79
C PRO A 771 -0.42 -36.95 14.52
N ASN A 772 -0.18 -36.45 13.31
CA ASN A 772 0.94 -35.59 12.93
C ASN A 772 0.59 -34.09 12.96
N THR A 773 -0.46 -33.70 13.70
CA THR A 773 -0.87 -32.30 13.89
C THR A 773 -0.90 -31.95 15.37
N SER A 774 -0.21 -30.87 15.71
CA SER A 774 -0.18 -30.29 17.05
C SER A 774 -0.82 -28.91 17.04
N MET A 775 -1.79 -28.68 17.93
CA MET A 775 -2.47 -27.40 18.08
C MET A 775 -1.67 -26.51 19.03
N LEU A 776 -1.17 -25.38 18.52
CA LEU A 776 -0.62 -24.31 19.35
C LEU A 776 -1.71 -23.26 19.54
N LEU A 777 -2.55 -23.46 20.57
CA LEU A 777 -3.68 -22.57 20.81
C LEU A 777 -3.22 -21.24 21.41
N GLY A 778 -3.80 -20.17 20.87
CA GLY A 778 -3.54 -18.83 21.35
C GLY A 778 -3.87 -17.77 20.33
N ASP A 779 -3.81 -16.54 20.80
CA ASP A 779 -3.83 -15.37 19.94
C ASP A 779 -2.68 -15.46 18.93
N ALA A 780 -2.99 -15.56 17.64
CA ALA A 780 -1.98 -15.60 16.57
C ALA A 780 -1.06 -14.36 16.60
N LYS A 781 -1.55 -13.29 17.24
CA LYS A 781 -0.72 -12.25 17.81
C LYS A 781 0.27 -12.85 18.84
N LYS A 782 -0.09 -13.08 20.10
CA LYS A 782 0.89 -13.45 21.16
C LYS A 782 1.71 -14.75 20.97
N THR A 783 1.27 -15.69 20.12
CA THR A 783 1.98 -16.97 19.96
C THR A 783 3.31 -16.83 19.22
N CYS A 784 3.39 -16.05 18.14
CA CYS A 784 4.59 -16.05 17.30
C CYS A 784 5.72 -15.20 17.92
N ASP A 785 5.49 -14.37 18.95
CA ASP A 785 6.56 -13.69 19.71
C ASP A 785 7.28 -14.68 20.56
N THR A 786 6.49 -15.52 21.20
CA THR A 786 7.00 -16.51 22.11
C THR A 786 7.76 -17.56 21.28
N LEU A 787 7.41 -17.75 19.99
CA LEU A 787 8.25 -18.47 19.03
C LEU A 787 9.51 -17.68 18.61
N GLN A 788 9.38 -16.47 18.03
CA GLN A 788 10.53 -15.70 17.53
C GLN A 788 11.57 -15.44 18.62
N ALA A 789 11.14 -15.05 19.82
CA ALA A 789 12.02 -14.85 20.96
C ALA A 789 12.71 -16.15 21.38
N LYS A 790 12.01 -17.27 21.46
CA LYS A 790 12.63 -18.57 21.80
C LYS A 790 13.52 -19.15 20.69
N ILE A 791 13.32 -18.74 19.44
CA ILE A 791 14.22 -19.04 18.31
C ILE A 791 15.46 -18.16 18.39
N ARG A 792 15.29 -16.88 18.76
CA ARG A 792 16.38 -15.95 19.04
C ARG A 792 17.23 -16.45 20.21
N GLU A 793 16.64 -16.62 21.41
CA GLU A 793 17.26 -17.22 22.62
C GLU A 793 17.96 -18.57 22.39
N ALA A 794 17.62 -19.30 21.32
CA ALA A 794 18.19 -20.61 21.01
C ALA A 794 19.35 -20.58 20.01
N TYR A 795 19.52 -19.50 19.26
CA TYR A 795 20.43 -19.42 18.12
C TYR A 795 21.33 -18.16 18.12
N TYR A 796 21.04 -17.17 18.98
CA TYR A 796 21.70 -15.87 19.10
C TYR A 796 21.86 -15.47 20.57
#